data_AF-A0A9W9TR70-F1
#
_entry.id   AF-A0A9W9TR70-F1
#
_cell.length_a   1.000
_cell.length_b   1.000
_cell.length_c   1.000
_cell.angle_alpha   90.00
_cell.angle_beta   90.00
_cell.angle_gamma   90.00
#
_symmetry.space_group_name_H-M   'P 1'
#
loop_
_entity.id
_entity.type
_entity.pdbx_description
1 polymer ?
#
loop_
_entity_poly.entity_id
_entity_poly.type
_entity_poly.pdbx_seq_one_letter_code
_entity_poly.pdbx_strand_id
1 'polypeptide(L)'
;MARLREGLFLLLSNVLLIAATGLFISGLLRPKIAPPVTEQSWLNKVEKTPSAPFDRVIFLLVDALRSDFVFANNSGFPFTQELIRAGAAMPFTALAAPPTLTMPRVKAVTSGASPCFLDMFANIKDSMNRTEGNPTWLHTLKDTYADKKLSYAGTRTWTDLYPDVFARSHPTDANFVPDYTSVDEVVKNHVDFELANDDWSALILHMAGVDHIGHIGGPDSAYMGPKFHEIDSLTRKIFESIQTKPYLKNTLFILLGDHGMDNRGNHGGSLESEMSAALVFMSPLFQRISPGQTSPADPNAGEYGYHTVIDQSNIVPTVASLLGIPIPRLNLGVVIPELLPLWKDPKEHITLLRNNAVQMMRLYVDWLPSPPAVSDEVFGLWKKAETLGSGADEALSVLLKFCTKAQYVMSVPSGDISFPLIFYGLAAGVGTILSALLAHRMIPFSFNDSGWENMAIVASYACTMFYVGLIEYEHLFWYYASLLSMAHIGYRNFRNNQGFFASWGPLFLQFISQSWNQAGENPARLAVFIQKYLGENTGALWLLTSATYAVSGYNLSARLNQSKGLIDWTSSILSHGLGLTALLFKFHSTLVITPEAASFAPQWLLSTSARVNIIFLYRILSISIIMKMAYVLLPLRKGTIRKDNLAAMMELVGLYLMTQSRAHNIPLFLIFRSQLQLLESLPENRVSVILLFAESAYSAFGFTNSVAALDIPLGFNGVTTWVSSTIQLIQWQIFITMWAGSAWWICAGLGLLAQPKSGKASQNGNAHGPSTASGKQKPDGHINGSAKSSETPKEVLSHSEGVWTTYLAHITLFQAVSVIRLIGASIWYRDDPQLWTVILHASALIAMKLVIHTTVNCLFSGLMWASA
;
A
#
# COMPACT_ATOMS: atom_id res chain seq x y z
N MET A 1 -19.84 31.27 26.11
CA MET A 1 -18.66 30.72 26.83
C MET A 1 -18.56 29.19 26.77
N ALA A 2 -19.58 28.40 27.16
CA ALA A 2 -19.49 26.93 27.14
C ALA A 2 -19.17 26.33 25.76
N ARG A 3 -19.84 26.76 24.68
CA ARG A 3 -19.56 26.29 23.31
C ARG A 3 -18.16 26.68 22.80
N LEU A 4 -17.70 27.88 23.16
CA LEU A 4 -16.34 28.34 22.83
C LEU A 4 -15.30 27.44 23.53
N ARG A 5 -15.56 27.06 24.78
CA ARG A 5 -14.73 26.13 25.54
C ARG A 5 -14.72 24.73 24.92
N GLU A 6 -15.87 24.20 24.51
CA GLU A 6 -15.99 22.91 23.82
C GLU A 6 -15.19 22.90 22.50
N GLY A 7 -15.34 23.95 21.69
CA GLY A 7 -14.56 24.11 20.45
C GLY A 7 -13.05 24.22 20.69
N LEU A 8 -12.63 24.94 21.75
CA LEU A 8 -11.21 25.05 22.12
C LEU A 8 -10.62 23.71 22.57
N PHE A 9 -11.35 22.92 23.37
CA PHE A 9 -10.89 21.59 23.77
C PHE A 9 -10.82 20.62 22.58
N LEU A 10 -11.78 20.69 21.65
CA LEU A 10 -11.75 19.87 20.45
C LEU A 10 -10.60 20.25 19.51
N LEU A 11 -10.32 21.56 19.38
CA LEU A 11 -9.14 22.05 18.66
C LEU A 11 -7.84 21.56 19.31
N LEU A 12 -7.72 21.72 20.63
CA LEU A 12 -6.57 21.23 21.39
C LEU A 12 -6.38 19.72 21.20
N SER A 13 -7.46 18.94 21.26
CA SER A 13 -7.43 17.50 21.04
C SER A 13 -6.87 17.14 19.68
N ASN A 14 -7.34 17.78 18.61
CA ASN A 14 -6.81 17.50 17.25
C ASN A 14 -5.35 17.97 17.07
N VAL A 15 -4.94 19.07 17.70
CA VAL A 15 -3.52 19.50 17.70
C VAL A 15 -2.64 18.48 18.44
N LEU A 16 -3.08 18.01 19.60
CA LEU A 16 -2.37 16.98 20.37
C LEU A 16 -2.32 15.65 19.63
N LEU A 17 -3.34 15.29 18.84
CA LEU A 17 -3.35 14.08 18.02
C LEU A 17 -2.27 14.13 16.93
N ILE A 18 -2.12 15.28 16.27
CA ILE A 18 -1.05 15.51 15.28
C ILE A 18 0.31 15.38 15.96
N ALA A 19 0.49 16.03 17.12
CA ALA A 19 1.73 15.93 17.89
C ALA A 19 2.02 14.49 18.34
N ALA A 20 1.02 13.76 18.84
CA ALA A 20 1.15 12.37 19.28
C ALA A 20 1.64 11.46 18.16
N THR A 21 1.00 11.56 16.99
CA THR A 21 1.36 10.78 15.81
C THR A 21 2.75 11.17 15.31
N GLY A 22 3.04 12.47 15.17
CA GLY A 22 4.33 12.96 14.69
C GLY A 22 5.50 12.56 15.58
N LEU A 23 5.35 12.68 16.91
CA LEU A 23 6.35 12.27 17.89
C LEU A 23 6.56 10.76 17.91
N PHE A 24 5.47 9.97 17.83
CA PHE A 24 5.55 8.51 17.73
C PHE A 24 6.32 8.08 16.48
N ILE A 25 5.93 8.57 15.30
CA ILE A 25 6.57 8.24 14.03
C ILE A 25 8.04 8.69 14.03
N SER A 26 8.35 9.89 14.53
CA SER A 26 9.74 10.37 14.64
C SER A 26 10.59 9.57 15.64
N GLY A 27 9.96 8.99 16.65
CA GLY A 27 10.61 8.13 17.63
C GLY A 27 10.88 6.73 17.10
N LEU A 28 9.94 6.19 16.32
CA LEU A 28 10.04 4.86 15.71
C LEU A 28 10.98 4.85 14.49
N LEU A 29 10.94 5.91 13.68
CA LEU A 29 11.66 6.03 12.42
C LEU A 29 12.93 6.85 12.57
N ARG A 30 14.03 6.23 13.03
CA ARG A 30 15.37 6.86 13.00
C ARG A 30 16.37 6.03 12.20
N PRO A 31 17.22 6.69 11.39
CA PRO A 31 18.30 6.01 10.70
C PRO A 31 19.24 5.36 11.72
N LYS A 32 19.57 4.08 11.54
CA LYS A 32 20.63 3.45 12.29
C LYS A 32 21.96 3.97 11.73
N ILE A 33 22.65 4.82 12.50
CA ILE A 33 23.99 5.27 12.14
C ILE A 33 24.92 4.06 12.32
N ALA A 34 25.63 3.67 11.27
CA ALA A 34 26.61 2.59 11.38
C ALA A 34 27.62 2.96 12.48
N PRO A 35 27.87 2.06 13.47
CA PRO A 35 28.82 2.37 14.52
C PRO A 35 30.21 2.65 13.92
N PRO A 36 31.01 3.54 14.56
CA PRO A 36 32.38 3.79 14.15
C PRO A 36 33.17 2.48 14.15
N VAL A 37 34.14 2.37 13.23
CA VAL A 37 34.95 1.15 13.06
C VAL A 37 35.63 0.80 14.37
N THR A 38 35.26 -0.34 14.96
CA THR A 38 36.06 -0.95 16.00
C THR A 38 37.15 -1.78 15.31
N GLU A 39 38.38 -1.24 15.20
CA GLU A 39 39.52 -2.03 14.71
C GLU A 39 39.88 -3.11 15.74
N GLN A 40 39.23 -4.28 15.64
CA GLN A 40 39.58 -5.42 16.46
C GLN A 40 40.68 -6.22 15.76
N SER A 41 41.88 -6.20 16.35
CA SER A 41 43.10 -6.81 15.79
C SER A 41 42.98 -8.31 15.47
N TRP A 42 42.07 -9.05 16.14
CA TRP A 42 41.83 -10.46 15.90
C TRP A 42 40.96 -10.75 14.66
N LEU A 43 40.26 -9.74 14.11
CA LEU A 43 39.46 -9.83 12.88
C LEU A 43 40.22 -9.41 11.61
N ASN A 44 41.54 -9.19 11.68
CA ASN A 44 42.35 -8.65 10.58
C ASN A 44 42.91 -9.71 9.60
N LYS A 45 42.63 -10.99 9.80
CA LYS A 45 43.08 -12.07 8.91
C LYS A 45 42.09 -12.28 7.75
N VAL A 46 42.05 -11.35 6.80
CA VAL A 46 41.41 -11.61 5.50
C VAL A 46 42.43 -12.37 4.65
N GLU A 47 42.06 -13.55 4.18
CA GLU A 47 42.91 -14.34 3.27
C GLU A 47 42.89 -13.73 1.87
N LYS A 48 43.98 -13.89 1.12
CA LYS A 48 44.06 -13.41 -0.25
C LYS A 48 42.95 -14.07 -1.08
N THR A 49 42.07 -13.25 -1.67
CA THR A 49 40.99 -13.74 -2.53
C THR A 49 41.56 -14.58 -3.68
N PRO A 50 40.99 -15.76 -3.97
CA PRO A 50 41.34 -16.57 -5.13
C PRO A 50 41.21 -15.79 -6.46
N SER A 51 41.82 -16.31 -7.52
CA SER A 51 41.69 -15.69 -8.85
C SER A 51 40.22 -15.66 -9.28
N ALA A 52 39.74 -14.51 -9.74
CA ALA A 52 38.38 -14.36 -10.22
C ALA A 52 38.15 -15.19 -11.50
N PRO A 53 37.01 -15.89 -11.63
CA PRO A 53 36.62 -16.51 -12.90
C PRO A 53 36.20 -15.48 -13.95
N PHE A 54 35.77 -14.27 -13.54
CA PHE A 54 35.28 -13.23 -14.41
C PHE A 54 36.04 -11.91 -14.22
N ASP A 55 36.20 -11.14 -15.30
CA ASP A 55 36.87 -9.82 -15.29
C ASP A 55 35.96 -8.67 -15.75
N ARG A 56 34.70 -8.99 -16.08
CA ARG A 56 33.62 -8.07 -16.45
C ARG A 56 32.27 -8.58 -15.95
N VAL A 57 31.34 -7.66 -15.72
CA VAL A 57 29.94 -7.97 -15.39
C VAL A 57 28.96 -7.17 -16.24
N ILE A 58 27.93 -7.84 -16.74
CA ILE A 58 26.72 -7.20 -17.26
C ILE A 58 25.60 -7.50 -16.26
N PHE A 59 24.99 -6.46 -15.70
CA PHE A 59 23.98 -6.55 -14.66
C PHE A 59 22.67 -5.97 -15.19
N LEU A 60 21.76 -6.83 -15.65
CA LEU A 60 20.46 -6.46 -16.19
C LEU A 60 19.38 -6.66 -15.13
N LEU A 61 19.03 -5.57 -14.45
CA LEU A 61 17.92 -5.52 -13.51
C LEU A 61 16.63 -5.20 -14.27
N VAL A 62 15.62 -6.04 -14.08
CA VAL A 62 14.27 -5.84 -14.60
C VAL A 62 13.35 -5.62 -13.40
N ASP A 63 12.80 -4.42 -13.31
CA ASP A 63 11.92 -3.99 -12.20
C ASP A 63 10.70 -4.91 -12.10
N ALA A 64 10.42 -5.42 -10.91
CA ALA A 64 9.33 -6.35 -10.60
C ALA A 64 9.34 -7.70 -11.37
N LEU A 65 10.51 -8.23 -11.76
CA LEU A 65 10.63 -9.53 -12.42
C LEU A 65 10.40 -10.72 -11.46
N ARG A 66 9.12 -11.08 -11.28
CA ARG A 66 8.69 -12.25 -10.48
C ARG A 66 9.17 -13.58 -11.08
N SER A 67 9.44 -14.57 -10.23
CA SER A 67 10.08 -15.84 -10.64
C SER A 67 9.31 -16.64 -11.69
N ASP A 68 7.98 -16.69 -11.60
CA ASP A 68 7.12 -17.37 -12.55
C ASP A 68 7.22 -16.79 -13.97
N PHE A 69 7.50 -15.49 -14.11
CA PHE A 69 7.66 -14.85 -15.41
C PHE A 69 8.82 -15.45 -16.22
N VAL A 70 9.86 -15.97 -15.56
CA VAL A 70 11.05 -16.54 -16.20
C VAL A 70 11.03 -18.07 -16.22
N PHE A 71 10.57 -18.70 -15.14
CA PHE A 71 10.78 -20.14 -14.94
C PHE A 71 9.56 -21.02 -15.25
N ALA A 72 8.34 -20.47 -15.21
CA ALA A 72 7.12 -21.25 -15.40
C ALA A 72 6.91 -21.69 -16.87
N ASN A 73 5.97 -22.62 -17.08
CA ASN A 73 5.62 -23.15 -18.40
C ASN A 73 5.09 -22.09 -19.38
N ASN A 74 4.39 -21.07 -18.89
CA ASN A 74 3.83 -19.97 -19.67
C ASN A 74 4.74 -18.71 -19.67
N SER A 75 6.02 -18.88 -19.35
CA SER A 75 7.02 -17.81 -19.34
C SER A 75 7.24 -17.18 -20.72
N GLY A 76 7.51 -15.87 -20.74
CA GLY A 76 7.95 -15.15 -21.94
C GLY A 76 9.47 -15.20 -22.20
N PHE A 77 10.23 -16.06 -21.51
CA PHE A 77 11.70 -16.13 -21.54
C PHE A 77 12.27 -17.44 -22.14
N PRO A 78 11.85 -17.87 -23.36
CA PRO A 78 12.25 -19.15 -23.92
C PRO A 78 13.78 -19.30 -24.12
N PHE A 79 14.50 -18.22 -24.47
CA PHE A 79 15.95 -18.26 -24.62
C PHE A 79 16.66 -18.42 -23.28
N THR A 80 16.22 -17.68 -22.26
CA THR A 80 16.75 -17.83 -20.90
C THR A 80 16.59 -19.28 -20.40
N GLN A 81 15.40 -19.87 -20.62
CA GLN A 81 15.15 -21.28 -20.29
C GLN A 81 16.02 -22.24 -21.10
N GLU A 82 16.34 -21.92 -22.36
CA GLU A 82 17.30 -22.67 -23.18
C GLU A 82 18.70 -22.69 -22.57
N LEU A 83 19.19 -21.54 -22.10
CA LEU A 83 20.50 -21.46 -21.44
C LEU A 83 20.55 -22.28 -20.14
N ILE A 84 19.44 -22.30 -19.38
CA ILE A 84 19.30 -23.12 -18.16
C ILE A 84 19.42 -24.60 -18.51
N ARG A 85 18.69 -25.06 -19.53
CA ARG A 85 18.77 -26.45 -20.01
C ARG A 85 20.17 -26.81 -20.53
N ALA A 86 20.86 -25.86 -21.17
CA ALA A 86 22.19 -26.06 -21.74
C ALA A 86 23.34 -25.99 -20.71
N GLY A 87 23.05 -25.75 -19.42
CA GLY A 87 24.05 -25.58 -18.37
C GLY A 87 24.86 -24.28 -18.46
N ALA A 88 24.49 -23.37 -19.37
CA ALA A 88 25.13 -22.07 -19.55
C ALA A 88 24.54 -20.98 -18.63
N ALA A 89 23.47 -21.32 -17.91
CA ALA A 89 22.83 -20.44 -16.94
C ALA A 89 22.51 -21.20 -15.63
N MET A 90 22.64 -20.51 -14.50
CA MET A 90 22.35 -20.99 -13.15
C MET A 90 21.17 -20.19 -12.58
N PRO A 91 19.96 -20.79 -12.52
CA PRO A 91 18.74 -20.12 -12.04
C PRO A 91 18.52 -20.24 -10.53
N PHE A 92 17.92 -19.20 -9.96
CA PHE A 92 17.54 -19.08 -8.56
C PHE A 92 16.26 -18.24 -8.41
N THR A 93 15.50 -18.47 -7.33
CA THR A 93 14.54 -17.49 -6.82
C THR A 93 15.22 -16.70 -5.70
N ALA A 94 15.36 -15.39 -5.87
CA ALA A 94 15.94 -14.49 -4.89
C ALA A 94 14.83 -13.83 -4.05
N LEU A 95 14.79 -14.15 -2.76
CA LEU A 95 13.83 -13.61 -1.81
C LEU A 95 14.20 -12.17 -1.42
N ALA A 96 13.40 -11.23 -1.90
CA ALA A 96 13.48 -9.81 -1.60
C ALA A 96 12.77 -9.51 -0.28
N ALA A 97 13.53 -9.30 0.80
CA ALA A 97 12.94 -8.93 2.10
C ALA A 97 12.14 -7.61 2.01
N PRO A 98 11.03 -7.41 2.74
CA PRO A 98 10.28 -6.15 2.70
C PRO A 98 11.09 -4.96 3.25
N PRO A 99 10.79 -3.70 2.84
CA PRO A 99 9.82 -3.34 1.82
C PRO A 99 10.30 -3.69 0.42
N THR A 100 9.44 -4.34 -0.37
CA THR A 100 9.68 -4.76 -1.76
C THR A 100 9.48 -3.59 -2.72
N LEU A 101 10.18 -2.49 -2.49
CA LEU A 101 10.17 -1.28 -3.32
C LEU A 101 11.49 -1.13 -4.06
N THR A 102 11.45 -0.62 -5.30
CA THR A 102 12.59 -0.54 -6.21
C THR A 102 13.85 0.06 -5.59
N MET A 103 13.79 1.28 -5.05
CA MET A 103 15.00 1.95 -4.52
C MET A 103 15.62 1.20 -3.32
N PRO A 104 14.87 0.80 -2.27
CA PRO A 104 15.40 -0.07 -1.23
C PRO A 104 16.01 -1.38 -1.76
N ARG A 105 15.43 -1.99 -2.81
CA ARG A 105 15.94 -3.23 -3.42
C ARG A 105 17.22 -3.03 -4.20
N VAL A 106 17.31 -1.99 -5.03
CA VAL A 106 18.56 -1.60 -5.71
C VAL A 106 19.69 -1.40 -4.70
N LYS A 107 19.41 -0.75 -3.57
CA LYS A 107 20.38 -0.60 -2.48
C LYS A 107 20.76 -1.93 -1.84
N ALA A 108 19.81 -2.84 -1.63
CA ALA A 108 20.07 -4.17 -1.08
C ALA A 108 20.93 -5.05 -2.00
N VAL A 109 20.63 -5.11 -3.31
CA VAL A 109 21.38 -5.92 -4.30
C VAL A 109 22.76 -5.39 -4.64
N THR A 110 23.10 -4.18 -4.18
CA THR A 110 24.43 -3.56 -4.38
C THR A 110 25.27 -3.56 -3.10
N SER A 111 24.65 -3.45 -1.93
CA SER A 111 25.35 -3.40 -0.63
C SER A 111 25.34 -4.72 0.13
N GLY A 112 24.33 -5.56 -0.09
CA GLY A 112 24.06 -6.77 0.67
C GLY A 112 23.45 -6.49 2.04
N ALA A 113 23.17 -5.21 2.36
CA ALA A 113 22.61 -4.79 3.64
C ALA A 113 21.10 -5.06 3.70
N SER A 114 20.60 -5.25 4.92
CA SER A 114 19.15 -5.30 5.13
C SER A 114 18.55 -3.92 4.79
N PRO A 115 17.46 -3.86 4.01
CA PRO A 115 16.75 -2.64 3.70
C PRO A 115 16.27 -1.90 4.96
N CYS A 116 16.33 -0.57 4.95
CA CYS A 116 15.76 0.23 6.03
C CYS A 116 14.35 0.69 5.63
N PHE A 117 13.38 0.62 6.53
CA PHE A 117 12.03 1.14 6.25
C PHE A 117 12.01 2.64 5.97
N LEU A 118 12.95 3.41 6.51
CA LEU A 118 13.09 4.82 6.15
C LEU A 118 13.42 5.01 4.66
N ASP A 119 14.03 4.02 4.01
CA ASP A 119 14.28 4.05 2.57
C ASP A 119 12.95 4.10 1.78
N MET A 120 11.81 3.66 2.35
CA MET A 120 10.48 3.85 1.75
C MET A 120 10.10 5.34 1.64
N PHE A 121 10.48 6.16 2.62
CA PHE A 121 10.19 7.59 2.65
C PHE A 121 11.28 8.44 2.00
N ALA A 122 12.45 7.87 1.73
CA ALA A 122 13.58 8.59 1.15
C ALA A 122 13.30 9.05 -0.30
N ASN A 123 12.39 8.38 -1.03
CA ASN A 123 11.83 8.87 -2.29
C ASN A 123 11.19 10.28 -2.21
N ILE A 124 10.96 10.81 -1.00
CA ILE A 124 10.34 12.13 -0.75
C ILE A 124 11.39 13.21 -0.44
N LYS A 125 12.66 12.87 -0.16
CA LYS A 125 13.74 13.84 0.12
C LYS A 125 15.10 13.40 -0.43
N ASP A 126 15.61 14.15 -1.40
CA ASP A 126 16.95 14.00 -2.02
C ASP A 126 18.11 13.83 -1.00
N SER A 127 18.01 14.40 0.19
CA SER A 127 19.06 14.34 1.21
C SER A 127 19.15 13.00 1.96
N MET A 128 18.13 12.14 1.89
CA MET A 128 18.15 10.79 2.50
C MET A 128 18.62 9.71 1.52
N ASN A 129 18.70 10.03 0.22
CA ASN A 129 18.99 9.06 -0.85
C ASN A 129 20.47 8.70 -1.00
N ARG A 130 21.38 9.41 -0.34
CA ARG A 130 22.80 9.23 -0.59
C ARG A 130 23.37 8.08 0.24
N THR A 131 24.09 7.16 -0.39
CA THR A 131 24.93 6.17 0.30
C THR A 131 26.22 6.79 0.86
N GLU A 132 26.19 8.06 1.25
CA GLU A 132 27.35 8.80 1.78
C GLU A 132 27.97 8.01 2.95
N GLY A 133 29.13 7.40 2.68
CA GLY A 133 29.94 6.67 3.67
C GLY A 133 29.88 5.14 3.63
N ASN A 134 29.04 4.50 2.81
CA ASN A 134 28.89 3.03 2.79
C ASN A 134 29.18 2.43 1.39
N PRO A 135 30.39 1.88 1.15
CA PRO A 135 30.77 1.35 -0.16
C PRO A 135 29.96 0.09 -0.55
N THR A 136 29.48 0.05 -1.79
CA THR A 136 28.82 -1.09 -2.44
C THR A 136 29.80 -1.88 -3.31
N TRP A 137 29.39 -3.02 -3.88
CA TRP A 137 30.27 -3.75 -4.81
C TRP A 137 30.62 -2.92 -6.05
N LEU A 138 29.79 -1.95 -6.45
CA LEU A 138 30.10 -1.00 -7.53
C LEU A 138 31.29 -0.10 -7.17
N HIS A 139 31.30 0.44 -5.96
CA HIS A 139 32.41 1.27 -5.46
C HIS A 139 33.69 0.44 -5.39
N THR A 140 33.60 -0.74 -4.81
CA THR A 140 34.75 -1.65 -4.69
C THR A 140 35.28 -2.08 -6.06
N LEU A 141 34.39 -2.32 -7.05
CA LEU A 141 34.78 -2.63 -8.41
C LEU A 141 35.49 -1.46 -9.09
N LYS A 142 34.95 -0.24 -8.96
CA LYS A 142 35.57 0.99 -9.47
C LYS A 142 36.95 1.20 -8.88
N ASP A 143 37.11 1.00 -7.58
CA ASP A 143 38.40 1.17 -6.89
C ASP A 143 39.42 0.09 -7.28
N THR A 144 38.97 -1.15 -7.46
CA THR A 144 39.85 -2.29 -7.81
C THR A 144 40.29 -2.23 -9.28
N TYR A 145 39.42 -1.77 -10.17
CA TYR A 145 39.67 -1.66 -11.62
C TYR A 145 39.60 -0.19 -12.08
N ALA A 146 40.40 0.68 -11.46
CA ALA A 146 40.36 2.13 -11.67
C ALA A 146 40.65 2.58 -13.12
N ASP A 147 41.26 1.71 -13.93
CA ASP A 147 41.52 1.92 -15.37
C ASP A 147 40.32 1.57 -16.27
N LYS A 148 39.34 0.83 -15.74
CA LYS A 148 38.12 0.43 -16.45
C LYS A 148 36.92 1.26 -16.04
N LYS A 149 36.01 1.47 -16.99
CA LYS A 149 34.80 2.27 -16.77
C LYS A 149 33.65 1.44 -16.22
N LEU A 150 32.84 2.04 -15.35
CA LEU A 150 31.50 1.55 -15.04
C LEU A 150 30.50 2.32 -15.90
N SER A 151 29.70 1.61 -16.69
CA SER A 151 28.69 2.17 -17.59
C SER A 151 27.27 1.85 -17.11
N TYR A 152 26.34 2.79 -17.30
CA TYR A 152 24.96 2.68 -16.84
C TYR A 152 23.93 3.17 -17.87
N ALA A 153 22.79 2.47 -17.97
CA ALA A 153 21.58 2.98 -18.59
C ALA A 153 20.33 2.45 -17.87
N GLY A 154 19.31 3.30 -17.73
CA GLY A 154 18.05 2.91 -17.08
C GLY A 154 17.45 4.03 -16.24
N THR A 155 16.74 3.67 -15.18
CA THR A 155 16.07 4.63 -14.28
C THR A 155 17.02 5.63 -13.61
N ARG A 156 16.60 6.87 -13.37
CA ARG A 156 17.42 7.87 -12.67
C ARG A 156 17.82 7.46 -11.25
N THR A 157 17.08 6.55 -10.62
CA THR A 157 17.32 6.02 -9.26
C THR A 157 18.78 5.65 -9.01
N TRP A 158 19.47 5.02 -9.97
CA TRP A 158 20.87 4.61 -9.79
C TRP A 158 21.85 5.77 -9.72
N THR A 159 21.65 6.82 -10.52
CA THR A 159 22.54 8.01 -10.49
C THR A 159 22.29 8.86 -9.26
N ASP A 160 21.08 8.81 -8.70
CA ASP A 160 20.75 9.50 -7.46
C ASP A 160 21.32 8.77 -6.23
N LEU A 161 21.28 7.43 -6.23
CA LEU A 161 21.85 6.59 -5.18
C LEU A 161 23.39 6.59 -5.19
N TYR A 162 23.99 6.54 -6.38
CA TYR A 162 25.44 6.36 -6.59
C TYR A 162 26.04 7.51 -7.40
N PRO A 163 26.05 8.74 -6.85
CA PRO A 163 26.72 9.85 -7.50
C PRO A 163 28.19 9.49 -7.72
N ASP A 164 28.72 9.88 -8.88
CA ASP A 164 30.14 9.71 -9.26
C ASP A 164 30.64 8.27 -9.47
N VAL A 165 29.80 7.23 -9.36
CA VAL A 165 30.23 5.83 -9.61
C VAL A 165 30.39 5.53 -11.10
N PHE A 166 29.48 6.05 -11.94
CA PHE A 166 29.43 5.74 -13.36
C PHE A 166 30.25 6.72 -14.20
N ALA A 167 31.16 6.20 -15.02
CA ALA A 167 31.95 6.99 -15.96
C ALA A 167 31.16 7.32 -17.24
N ARG A 168 30.20 6.47 -17.62
CA ARG A 168 29.20 6.72 -18.67
C ARG A 168 27.82 6.40 -18.10
N SER A 169 26.85 7.31 -18.24
CA SER A 169 25.49 7.06 -17.74
C SER A 169 24.42 7.68 -18.63
N HIS A 170 23.31 6.97 -18.80
CA HIS A 170 22.11 7.40 -19.52
C HIS A 170 20.86 7.25 -18.62
N PRO A 171 20.72 8.09 -17.57
CA PRO A 171 19.58 8.03 -16.66
C PRO A 171 18.31 8.59 -17.32
N THR A 172 17.18 7.92 -17.08
CA THR A 172 15.85 8.30 -17.58
C THR A 172 14.86 8.34 -16.41
N ASP A 173 13.98 9.34 -16.38
CA ASP A 173 12.98 9.46 -15.32
C ASP A 173 11.88 8.41 -15.50
N ALA A 174 11.71 7.52 -14.51
CA ALA A 174 10.69 6.47 -14.52
C ALA A 174 9.42 6.86 -13.73
N ASN A 175 9.32 8.11 -13.24
CA ASN A 175 8.24 8.52 -12.35
C ASN A 175 6.86 8.62 -13.03
N PHE A 176 6.78 8.58 -14.37
CA PHE A 176 5.52 8.56 -15.10
C PHE A 176 5.16 7.10 -15.43
N VAL A 177 4.56 6.41 -14.46
CA VAL A 177 4.21 4.97 -14.54
C VAL A 177 3.45 4.58 -15.82
N PRO A 178 2.51 5.39 -16.37
CA PRO A 178 1.85 5.03 -17.63
C PRO A 178 2.79 4.85 -18.84
N ASP A 179 4.04 5.34 -18.80
CA ASP A 179 5.06 5.06 -19.82
C ASP A 179 5.93 3.86 -19.41
N TYR A 180 5.73 2.73 -20.08
CA TYR A 180 6.47 1.48 -19.87
C TYR A 180 7.50 1.20 -20.98
N THR A 181 7.88 2.22 -21.77
CA THR A 181 8.71 2.05 -22.98
C THR A 181 9.97 2.89 -23.00
N SER A 182 9.92 4.16 -22.59
CA SER A 182 11.04 5.09 -22.83
C SER A 182 12.35 4.67 -22.13
N VAL A 183 12.27 4.19 -20.88
CA VAL A 183 13.43 3.71 -20.12
C VAL A 183 14.08 2.52 -20.83
N ASP A 184 13.26 1.56 -21.26
CA ASP A 184 13.69 0.32 -21.90
C ASP A 184 14.32 0.59 -23.28
N GLU A 185 13.82 1.57 -24.03
CA GLU A 185 14.43 2.00 -25.30
C GLU A 185 15.83 2.59 -25.10
N VAL A 186 16.03 3.42 -24.06
CA VAL A 186 17.36 3.95 -23.71
C VAL A 186 18.33 2.81 -23.37
N VAL A 187 17.88 1.83 -22.57
CA VAL A 187 18.66 0.64 -22.24
C VAL A 187 19.09 -0.12 -23.50
N LYS A 188 18.14 -0.47 -24.39
CA LYS A 188 18.42 -1.22 -25.62
C LYS A 188 19.43 -0.50 -26.53
N ASN A 189 19.28 0.82 -26.69
CA ASN A 189 20.18 1.63 -27.52
C ASN A 189 21.59 1.71 -26.92
N HIS A 190 21.69 1.82 -25.59
CA HIS A 190 22.97 1.89 -24.89
C HIS A 190 23.76 0.58 -24.94
N VAL A 191 23.05 -0.56 -24.82
CA VAL A 191 23.67 -1.90 -24.88
C VAL A 191 24.43 -2.12 -26.19
N ASP A 192 23.89 -1.66 -27.31
CA ASP A 192 24.55 -1.82 -28.61
C ASP A 192 25.91 -1.09 -28.67
N PHE A 193 26.00 0.09 -28.07
CA PHE A 193 27.26 0.84 -27.96
C PHE A 193 28.26 0.13 -27.04
N GLU A 194 27.83 -0.29 -25.85
CA GLU A 194 28.72 -0.89 -24.85
C GLU A 194 29.24 -2.27 -25.27
N LEU A 195 28.40 -3.08 -25.93
CA LEU A 195 28.82 -4.36 -26.48
C LEU A 195 29.78 -4.23 -27.66
N ALA A 196 30.03 -3.02 -28.20
CA ALA A 196 31.03 -2.79 -29.24
C ALA A 196 32.39 -2.34 -28.68
N ASN A 197 32.48 -1.98 -27.40
CA ASN A 197 33.66 -1.42 -26.76
C ASN A 197 34.20 -2.36 -25.67
N ASP A 198 35.51 -2.26 -25.38
CA ASP A 198 36.21 -3.11 -24.41
C ASP A 198 36.80 -2.34 -23.21
N ASP A 199 36.43 -1.07 -23.02
CA ASP A 199 37.01 -0.17 -22.01
C ASP A 199 36.29 -0.18 -20.64
N TRP A 200 35.28 -1.05 -20.44
CA TRP A 200 34.45 -1.08 -19.24
C TRP A 200 34.59 -2.38 -18.41
N SER A 201 34.47 -2.31 -17.09
CA SER A 201 34.44 -3.48 -16.19
C SER A 201 33.03 -3.88 -15.77
N ALA A 202 32.09 -2.93 -15.74
CA ALA A 202 30.68 -3.22 -15.56
C ALA A 202 29.77 -2.45 -16.50
N LEU A 203 28.74 -3.12 -16.98
CA LEU A 203 27.58 -2.55 -17.66
C LEU A 203 26.34 -2.81 -16.81
N ILE A 204 25.79 -1.75 -16.21
CA ILE A 204 24.60 -1.80 -15.36
C ILE A 204 23.40 -1.32 -16.18
N LEU A 205 22.34 -2.12 -16.22
CA LEU A 205 21.15 -1.86 -17.01
C LEU A 205 19.92 -2.01 -16.11
N HIS A 206 18.99 -1.07 -16.18
CA HIS A 206 17.73 -1.14 -15.43
C HIS A 206 16.54 -0.86 -16.32
N MET A 207 15.73 -1.91 -16.59
CA MET A 207 14.47 -1.84 -17.33
C MET A 207 13.29 -1.74 -16.37
N ALA A 208 12.38 -0.79 -16.62
CA ALA A 208 11.23 -0.48 -15.74
C ALA A 208 9.89 -0.98 -16.30
N GLY A 209 9.86 -1.43 -17.56
CA GLY A 209 8.62 -1.70 -18.27
C GLY A 209 7.73 -2.78 -17.63
N VAL A 210 8.31 -3.79 -16.97
CA VAL A 210 7.56 -4.87 -16.32
C VAL A 210 6.78 -4.35 -15.11
N ASP A 211 7.44 -3.65 -14.19
CA ASP A 211 6.78 -3.00 -13.04
C ASP A 211 5.66 -2.05 -13.48
N HIS A 212 5.96 -1.18 -14.45
CA HIS A 212 4.97 -0.22 -14.95
C HIS A 212 3.73 -0.88 -15.55
N ILE A 213 3.91 -1.92 -16.37
CA ILE A 213 2.79 -2.72 -16.91
C ILE A 213 2.03 -3.41 -15.77
N GLY A 214 2.76 -3.91 -14.76
CA GLY A 214 2.21 -4.45 -13.52
C GLY A 214 1.23 -3.47 -12.87
N HIS A 215 1.68 -2.28 -12.46
CA HIS A 215 0.79 -1.27 -11.85
C HIS A 215 -0.45 -0.97 -12.68
N ILE A 216 -0.27 -0.85 -14.00
CA ILE A 216 -1.30 -0.50 -14.97
C ILE A 216 -2.37 -1.61 -15.06
N GLY A 217 -1.98 -2.85 -15.33
CA GLY A 217 -2.88 -3.94 -15.73
C GLY A 217 -2.75 -5.25 -14.96
N GLY A 218 -1.82 -5.35 -14.02
CA GLY A 218 -1.47 -6.56 -13.30
C GLY A 218 -0.53 -7.50 -14.09
N PRO A 219 -0.12 -8.62 -13.48
CA PRO A 219 0.79 -9.59 -14.09
C PRO A 219 0.21 -10.26 -15.36
N ASP A 220 -1.13 -10.34 -15.47
CA ASP A 220 -1.83 -10.95 -16.61
C ASP A 220 -2.21 -9.95 -17.71
N SER A 221 -1.70 -8.71 -17.65
CA SER A 221 -1.93 -7.67 -18.66
C SER A 221 -1.54 -8.12 -20.07
N ALA A 222 -2.33 -7.75 -21.09
CA ALA A 222 -2.00 -8.07 -22.49
C ALA A 222 -0.67 -7.47 -22.96
N TYR A 223 -0.16 -6.44 -22.26
CA TYR A 223 1.13 -5.82 -22.56
C TYR A 223 2.32 -6.61 -21.98
N MET A 224 2.09 -7.51 -21.03
CA MET A 224 3.14 -8.19 -20.28
C MET A 224 3.91 -9.21 -21.15
N GLY A 225 3.20 -10.04 -21.93
CA GLY A 225 3.82 -11.03 -22.82
C GLY A 225 4.81 -10.44 -23.83
N PRO A 226 4.41 -9.41 -24.62
CA PRO A 226 5.34 -8.71 -25.51
C PRO A 226 6.55 -8.12 -24.78
N LYS A 227 6.36 -7.59 -23.56
CA LYS A 227 7.45 -7.04 -22.75
C LYS A 227 8.44 -8.12 -22.32
N PHE A 228 7.99 -9.30 -21.92
CA PHE A 228 8.89 -10.41 -21.60
C PHE A 228 9.74 -10.83 -22.81
N HIS A 229 9.13 -10.94 -23.99
CA HIS A 229 9.85 -11.28 -25.21
C HIS A 229 10.88 -10.22 -25.63
N GLU A 230 10.59 -8.94 -25.38
CA GLU A 230 11.56 -7.85 -25.57
C GLU A 230 12.81 -8.05 -24.69
N ILE A 231 12.62 -8.40 -23.43
CA ILE A 231 13.71 -8.61 -22.46
C ILE A 231 14.50 -9.89 -22.79
N ASP A 232 13.82 -10.99 -23.13
CA ASP A 232 14.48 -12.24 -23.52
C ASP A 232 15.26 -12.07 -24.84
N SER A 233 14.79 -11.23 -25.76
CA SER A 233 15.52 -10.86 -26.97
C SER A 233 16.79 -10.04 -26.68
N LEU A 234 16.72 -9.10 -25.72
CA LEU A 234 17.91 -8.37 -25.25
C LEU A 234 18.91 -9.32 -24.58
N THR A 235 18.41 -10.23 -23.75
CA THR A 235 19.19 -11.30 -23.08
C THR A 235 19.93 -12.15 -24.11
N ARG A 236 19.25 -12.56 -25.19
CA ARG A 236 19.87 -13.24 -26.34
C ARG A 236 20.99 -12.44 -26.97
N LYS A 237 20.75 -11.19 -27.33
CA LYS A 237 21.76 -10.31 -27.95
C LYS A 237 23.02 -10.18 -27.08
N ILE A 238 22.85 -9.99 -25.77
CA ILE A 238 23.96 -9.88 -24.81
C ILE A 238 24.74 -11.19 -24.74
N PHE A 239 24.06 -12.32 -24.55
CA PHE A 239 24.71 -13.62 -24.41
C PHE A 239 25.44 -14.05 -25.69
N GLU A 240 24.84 -13.88 -26.85
CA GLU A 240 25.48 -14.15 -28.15
C GLU A 240 26.72 -13.26 -28.36
N SER A 241 26.71 -12.01 -27.89
CA SER A 241 27.90 -11.15 -27.89
C SER A 241 29.01 -11.69 -26.99
N ILE A 242 28.68 -12.21 -25.81
CA ILE A 242 29.64 -12.86 -24.89
C ILE A 242 30.29 -14.08 -25.56
N GLN A 243 29.52 -14.86 -26.30
CA GLN A 243 30.03 -16.04 -27.01
C GLN A 243 30.92 -15.69 -28.21
N THR A 244 30.56 -14.65 -28.96
CA THR A 244 31.19 -14.34 -30.26
C THR A 244 32.36 -13.36 -30.17
N LYS A 245 32.40 -12.49 -29.15
CA LYS A 245 33.43 -11.44 -29.02
C LYS A 245 34.54 -11.88 -28.07
N PRO A 246 35.80 -12.02 -28.52
CA PRO A 246 36.89 -12.56 -27.69
C PRO A 246 37.15 -11.81 -26.38
N TYR A 247 36.96 -10.48 -26.35
CA TYR A 247 37.18 -9.66 -25.16
C TYR A 247 36.07 -9.78 -24.11
N LEU A 248 34.93 -10.40 -24.45
CA LEU A 248 33.81 -10.65 -23.55
C LEU A 248 33.79 -12.09 -23.00
N LYS A 249 34.72 -12.96 -23.40
CA LYS A 249 34.71 -14.40 -23.06
C LYS A 249 34.62 -14.72 -21.56
N ASN A 250 35.12 -13.84 -20.70
CA ASN A 250 35.13 -13.97 -19.24
C ASN A 250 34.15 -12.97 -18.59
N THR A 251 33.03 -12.70 -19.24
CA THR A 251 31.96 -11.83 -18.71
C THR A 251 30.96 -12.65 -17.92
N LEU A 252 30.61 -12.16 -16.72
CA LEU A 252 29.47 -12.61 -15.95
C LEU A 252 28.24 -11.82 -16.38
N PHE A 253 27.20 -12.48 -16.88
CA PHE A 253 25.92 -11.84 -17.17
C PHE A 253 24.90 -12.22 -16.09
N ILE A 254 24.26 -11.24 -15.47
CA ILE A 254 23.26 -11.43 -14.42
C ILE A 254 21.95 -10.81 -14.90
N LEU A 255 20.92 -11.63 -15.04
CA LEU A 255 19.53 -11.20 -15.20
C LEU A 255 18.83 -11.36 -13.85
N LEU A 256 18.24 -10.30 -13.32
CA LEU A 256 17.56 -10.36 -12.01
C LEU A 256 16.37 -9.42 -11.92
N GLY A 257 15.42 -9.81 -11.07
CA GLY A 257 14.43 -8.92 -10.48
C GLY A 257 14.91 -8.33 -9.16
N ASP A 258 14.44 -7.14 -8.84
CA ASP A 258 14.62 -6.50 -7.56
C ASP A 258 13.50 -6.88 -6.56
N HIS A 259 12.29 -7.09 -7.06
CA HIS A 259 11.15 -7.69 -6.36
C HIS A 259 10.21 -8.40 -7.36
N GLY A 260 9.08 -8.92 -6.88
CA GLY A 260 7.94 -9.36 -7.68
C GLY A 260 6.75 -8.39 -7.56
N MET A 261 5.53 -8.88 -7.76
CA MET A 261 4.28 -8.10 -7.65
C MET A 261 3.10 -8.98 -7.25
N ASP A 262 2.06 -8.40 -6.65
CA ASP A 262 0.77 -9.07 -6.39
C ASP A 262 -0.08 -9.18 -7.66
N ASN A 263 -1.23 -9.87 -7.58
CA ASN A 263 -2.12 -10.07 -8.72
C ASN A 263 -2.83 -8.81 -9.21
N ARG A 264 -2.74 -7.69 -8.46
CA ARG A 264 -3.22 -6.38 -8.89
C ARG A 264 -2.12 -5.54 -9.52
N GLY A 265 -0.88 -6.04 -9.49
CA GLY A 265 0.31 -5.37 -9.98
C GLY A 265 0.97 -4.44 -8.99
N ASN A 266 0.63 -4.54 -7.70
CA ASN A 266 1.24 -3.73 -6.66
C ASN A 266 2.39 -4.47 -5.97
N HIS A 267 3.24 -3.72 -5.27
CA HIS A 267 4.38 -4.25 -4.51
C HIS A 267 4.75 -3.30 -3.35
N GLY A 268 5.60 -3.74 -2.42
CA GLY A 268 6.05 -2.99 -1.24
C GLY A 268 5.83 -3.72 0.08
N GLY A 269 5.03 -4.78 0.06
CA GLY A 269 4.69 -5.64 1.19
C GLY A 269 5.56 -6.89 1.27
N SER A 270 5.00 -7.93 1.90
CA SER A 270 5.66 -9.19 2.23
C SER A 270 4.95 -10.42 1.67
N LEU A 271 4.06 -10.27 0.67
CA LEU A 271 3.46 -11.42 0.00
C LEU A 271 4.53 -12.22 -0.72
N GLU A 272 4.36 -13.54 -0.80
CA GLU A 272 5.30 -14.41 -1.51
C GLU A 272 5.50 -13.97 -2.98
N SER A 273 4.42 -13.53 -3.64
CA SER A 273 4.43 -12.99 -5.00
C SER A 273 5.24 -11.70 -5.14
N GLU A 274 5.31 -10.89 -4.08
CA GLU A 274 6.09 -9.64 -4.04
C GLU A 274 7.57 -9.92 -3.71
N MET A 275 7.87 -10.95 -2.90
CA MET A 275 9.22 -11.25 -2.45
C MET A 275 10.01 -12.13 -3.44
N SER A 276 9.34 -12.95 -4.26
CA SER A 276 10.00 -13.99 -5.06
C SER A 276 10.47 -13.47 -6.44
N ALA A 277 11.64 -12.84 -6.49
CA ALA A 277 12.23 -12.32 -7.72
C ALA A 277 13.07 -13.37 -8.47
N ALA A 278 13.05 -13.35 -9.81
CA ALA A 278 13.90 -14.21 -10.62
C ALA A 278 15.38 -13.78 -10.53
N LEU A 279 16.30 -14.73 -10.51
CA LEU A 279 17.74 -14.47 -10.59
C LEU A 279 18.40 -15.54 -11.46
N VAL A 280 19.19 -15.12 -12.46
CA VAL A 280 19.91 -16.03 -13.34
C VAL A 280 21.32 -15.51 -13.59
N PHE A 281 22.33 -16.31 -13.22
CA PHE A 281 23.72 -16.07 -13.62
C PHE A 281 24.00 -16.80 -14.93
N MET A 282 24.55 -16.11 -15.94
CA MET A 282 24.78 -16.63 -17.29
C MET A 282 26.22 -16.42 -17.73
N SER A 283 26.80 -17.46 -18.32
CA SER A 283 28.11 -17.46 -18.97
C SER A 283 28.37 -18.84 -19.59
N PRO A 284 29.07 -18.92 -20.74
CA PRO A 284 29.58 -20.20 -21.24
C PRO A 284 30.45 -20.96 -20.21
N LEU A 285 31.06 -20.25 -19.24
CA LEU A 285 31.88 -20.89 -18.20
C LEU A 285 31.07 -21.80 -17.26
N PHE A 286 29.76 -21.59 -17.11
CA PHE A 286 28.91 -22.41 -16.23
C PHE A 286 28.73 -23.84 -16.71
N GLN A 287 28.90 -24.11 -18.01
CA GLN A 287 28.84 -25.46 -18.58
C GLN A 287 29.94 -26.39 -18.00
N ARG A 288 30.96 -25.83 -17.35
CA ARG A 288 32.01 -26.59 -16.66
C ARG A 288 31.53 -27.19 -15.33
N ILE A 289 30.48 -26.61 -14.73
CA ILE A 289 30.02 -26.95 -13.38
C ILE A 289 28.56 -27.38 -13.34
N SER A 290 27.80 -27.13 -14.41
CA SER A 290 26.38 -27.44 -14.50
C SER A 290 26.10 -28.32 -15.72
N PRO A 291 25.46 -29.48 -15.54
CA PRO A 291 24.96 -30.29 -16.66
C PRO A 291 23.67 -29.72 -17.28
N GLY A 292 23.18 -28.58 -16.78
CA GLY A 292 21.86 -28.04 -17.08
C GLY A 292 20.80 -28.44 -16.04
N GLN A 293 19.70 -27.68 -16.00
CA GLN A 293 18.55 -27.96 -15.15
C GLN A 293 17.26 -28.02 -15.97
N THR A 294 16.24 -28.70 -15.45
CA THR A 294 14.92 -28.71 -16.07
C THR A 294 14.36 -27.29 -16.10
N SER A 295 13.99 -26.81 -17.28
CA SER A 295 13.33 -25.51 -17.49
C SER A 295 12.49 -25.60 -18.76
N PRO A 296 11.21 -25.16 -18.79
CA PRO A 296 10.45 -24.62 -17.66
C PRO A 296 10.33 -25.59 -16.49
N ALA A 297 10.12 -25.05 -15.29
CA ALA A 297 10.05 -25.81 -14.04
C ALA A 297 8.72 -25.56 -13.33
N ASP A 298 8.28 -26.53 -12.54
CA ASP A 298 7.21 -26.33 -11.56
C ASP A 298 7.80 -25.73 -10.27
N PRO A 299 7.03 -24.92 -9.51
CA PRO A 299 7.49 -24.38 -8.24
C PRO A 299 7.77 -25.51 -7.24
N ASN A 300 8.85 -25.38 -6.47
CA ASN A 300 9.29 -26.37 -5.49
C ASN A 300 9.31 -25.84 -4.04
N ALA A 301 9.03 -24.55 -3.85
CA ALA A 301 8.95 -23.89 -2.55
C ALA A 301 7.91 -22.76 -2.60
N GLY A 302 6.69 -23.05 -2.16
CA GLY A 302 5.57 -22.10 -2.27
C GLY A 302 5.00 -22.03 -3.68
N GLU A 303 4.27 -20.95 -3.99
CA GLU A 303 3.67 -20.70 -5.31
C GLU A 303 4.67 -20.08 -6.29
N TYR A 304 5.64 -19.32 -5.78
CA TYR A 304 6.58 -18.54 -6.59
C TYR A 304 8.06 -18.89 -6.37
N GLY A 305 8.38 -19.90 -5.55
CA GLY A 305 9.74 -20.42 -5.42
C GLY A 305 10.06 -21.50 -6.46
N TYR A 306 10.99 -21.18 -7.35
CA TYR A 306 11.50 -22.08 -8.40
C TYR A 306 13.00 -22.33 -8.19
N HIS A 307 13.50 -23.46 -8.69
CA HIS A 307 14.91 -23.84 -8.58
C HIS A 307 15.42 -23.74 -7.12
N THR A 308 16.65 -23.25 -6.89
CA THR A 308 17.13 -22.99 -5.53
C THR A 308 16.64 -21.61 -5.07
N VAL A 309 15.97 -21.57 -3.91
CA VAL A 309 15.57 -20.31 -3.26
C VAL A 309 16.69 -19.80 -2.37
N ILE A 310 17.05 -18.53 -2.53
CA ILE A 310 18.11 -17.85 -1.76
C ILE A 310 17.63 -16.49 -1.23
N ASP A 311 18.26 -15.97 -0.19
CA ASP A 311 18.08 -14.57 0.19
C ASP A 311 18.73 -13.65 -0.86
N GLN A 312 18.02 -12.59 -1.28
CA GLN A 312 18.53 -11.66 -2.30
C GLN A 312 19.87 -11.00 -1.90
N SER A 313 20.15 -10.84 -0.60
CA SER A 313 21.44 -10.33 -0.11
C SER A 313 22.63 -11.22 -0.51
N ASN A 314 22.42 -12.51 -0.79
CA ASN A 314 23.44 -13.47 -1.23
C ASN A 314 24.05 -13.13 -2.59
N ILE A 315 23.41 -12.26 -3.38
CA ILE A 315 23.92 -11.77 -4.66
C ILE A 315 25.26 -11.04 -4.47
N VAL A 316 25.37 -10.20 -3.44
CA VAL A 316 26.51 -9.29 -3.25
C VAL A 316 27.84 -9.99 -2.95
N PRO A 317 27.95 -10.89 -1.95
CA PRO A 317 29.22 -11.55 -1.67
C PRO A 317 29.59 -12.54 -2.79
N THR A 318 28.58 -13.08 -3.49
CA THR A 318 28.77 -13.93 -4.66
C THR A 318 29.36 -13.14 -5.82
N VAL A 319 28.76 -12.01 -6.21
CA VAL A 319 29.28 -11.13 -7.26
C VAL A 319 30.68 -10.64 -6.92
N ALA A 320 30.90 -10.24 -5.65
CA ALA A 320 32.22 -9.81 -5.20
C ALA A 320 33.27 -10.92 -5.35
N SER A 321 32.93 -12.15 -4.95
CA SER A 321 33.80 -13.32 -5.12
C SER A 321 34.09 -13.64 -6.58
N LEU A 322 33.05 -13.65 -7.43
CA LEU A 322 33.14 -13.96 -8.85
C LEU A 322 33.96 -12.95 -9.65
N LEU A 323 34.01 -11.69 -9.20
CA LEU A 323 34.81 -10.61 -9.77
C LEU A 323 36.15 -10.39 -9.03
N GLY A 324 36.44 -11.18 -7.99
CA GLY A 324 37.70 -11.07 -7.23
C GLY A 324 37.86 -9.76 -6.46
N ILE A 325 36.77 -9.10 -6.10
CA ILE A 325 36.78 -7.85 -5.34
C ILE A 325 36.41 -8.09 -3.87
N PRO A 326 36.84 -7.22 -2.93
CA PRO A 326 36.43 -7.30 -1.53
C PRO A 326 34.90 -7.30 -1.35
N ILE A 327 34.41 -8.09 -0.38
CA ILE A 327 32.99 -8.09 0.00
C ILE A 327 32.67 -6.75 0.70
N PRO A 328 31.60 -6.03 0.29
CA PRO A 328 31.19 -4.78 0.91
C PRO A 328 31.01 -4.89 2.42
N ARG A 329 31.37 -3.83 3.16
CA ARG A 329 31.38 -3.85 4.64
C ARG A 329 30.03 -4.21 5.24
N LEU A 330 28.94 -3.67 4.68
CA LEU A 330 27.57 -3.84 5.19
C LEU A 330 26.85 -5.08 4.68
N ASN A 331 27.54 -5.97 3.96
CA ASN A 331 26.94 -7.17 3.42
C ASN A 331 26.46 -8.12 4.53
N LEU A 332 25.20 -8.55 4.47
CA LEU A 332 24.65 -9.63 5.29
C LEU A 332 24.46 -10.93 4.50
N GLY A 333 24.74 -10.91 3.20
CA GLY A 333 24.61 -12.06 2.32
C GLY A 333 25.64 -13.15 2.57
N VAL A 334 25.30 -14.33 2.09
CA VAL A 334 26.16 -15.51 2.07
C VAL A 334 26.53 -15.86 0.62
N VAL A 335 27.78 -16.25 0.36
CA VAL A 335 28.20 -16.72 -0.97
C VAL A 335 27.37 -17.96 -1.37
N ILE A 336 26.82 -17.95 -2.58
CA ILE A 336 25.98 -19.04 -3.12
C ILE A 336 26.84 -20.28 -3.37
N PRO A 337 26.63 -21.40 -2.63
CA PRO A 337 27.49 -22.58 -2.72
C PRO A 337 27.55 -23.23 -4.10
N GLU A 338 26.46 -23.19 -4.86
CA GLU A 338 26.32 -23.77 -6.20
C GLU A 338 27.27 -23.15 -7.24
N LEU A 339 27.83 -21.98 -6.94
CA LEU A 339 28.77 -21.27 -7.81
C LEU A 339 30.24 -21.46 -7.41
N LEU A 340 30.51 -22.01 -6.21
CA LEU A 340 31.86 -22.32 -5.74
C LEU A 340 32.63 -23.29 -6.66
N PRO A 341 32.01 -24.29 -7.32
CA PRO A 341 32.73 -25.19 -8.22
C PRO A 341 33.42 -24.53 -9.44
N LEU A 342 33.19 -23.23 -9.70
CA LEU A 342 33.97 -22.48 -10.69
C LEU A 342 35.46 -22.41 -10.33
N TRP A 343 35.78 -22.46 -9.03
CA TRP A 343 37.13 -22.63 -8.51
C TRP A 343 37.43 -24.13 -8.38
N LYS A 344 38.55 -24.57 -8.96
CA LYS A 344 38.88 -26.00 -9.03
C LYS A 344 39.40 -26.57 -7.71
N ASP A 345 40.07 -25.76 -6.91
CA ASP A 345 40.65 -26.20 -5.64
C ASP A 345 39.63 -26.00 -4.51
N PRO A 346 39.18 -27.06 -3.80
CA PRO A 346 38.29 -26.95 -2.65
C PRO A 346 38.79 -26.01 -1.55
N LYS A 347 40.12 -25.79 -1.46
CA LYS A 347 40.69 -24.81 -0.53
C LYS A 347 40.24 -23.38 -0.86
N GLU A 348 40.08 -23.05 -2.14
CA GLU A 348 39.59 -21.75 -2.57
C GLU A 348 38.14 -21.54 -2.12
N HIS A 349 37.31 -22.60 -2.10
CA HIS A 349 35.93 -22.54 -1.60
C HIS A 349 35.91 -22.16 -0.11
N ILE A 350 36.77 -22.79 0.68
CA ILE A 350 36.91 -22.50 2.11
C ILE A 350 37.41 -21.07 2.32
N THR A 351 38.41 -20.61 1.54
CA THR A 351 38.92 -19.23 1.63
C THR A 351 37.82 -18.20 1.32
N LEU A 352 37.01 -18.41 0.28
CA LEU A 352 35.92 -17.51 -0.08
C LEU A 352 34.87 -17.41 1.05
N LEU A 353 34.40 -18.56 1.57
CA LEU A 353 33.44 -18.56 2.68
C LEU A 353 34.04 -18.02 3.97
N ARG A 354 35.33 -18.25 4.24
CA ARG A 354 36.00 -17.68 5.41
C ARG A 354 36.09 -16.16 5.31
N ASN A 355 36.38 -15.61 4.14
CA ASN A 355 36.38 -14.16 3.92
C ASN A 355 34.98 -13.57 4.12
N ASN A 356 33.93 -14.24 3.64
CA ASN A 356 32.54 -13.86 3.91
C ASN A 356 32.20 -13.93 5.41
N ALA A 357 32.59 -15.00 6.09
CA ALA A 357 32.38 -15.17 7.52
C ALA A 357 33.09 -14.09 8.36
N VAL A 358 34.35 -13.77 8.06
CA VAL A 358 35.10 -12.68 8.71
C VAL A 358 34.37 -11.34 8.55
N GLN A 359 33.88 -11.04 7.34
CA GLN A 359 33.15 -9.81 7.07
C GLN A 359 31.83 -9.76 7.88
N MET A 360 31.06 -10.84 7.91
CA MET A 360 29.83 -10.92 8.71
C MET A 360 30.10 -10.85 10.21
N MET A 361 31.19 -11.45 10.69
CA MET A 361 31.56 -11.40 12.11
C MET A 361 31.91 -9.98 12.56
N ARG A 362 32.57 -9.18 11.70
CA ARG A 362 32.80 -7.75 11.97
C ARG A 362 31.49 -7.00 12.17
N LEU A 363 30.51 -7.24 11.30
CA LEU A 363 29.18 -6.65 11.45
C LEU A 363 28.45 -7.13 12.70
N TYR A 364 28.54 -8.43 13.00
CA TYR A 364 27.86 -9.02 14.14
C TYR A 364 28.36 -8.45 15.47
N VAL A 365 29.67 -8.25 15.62
CA VAL A 365 30.25 -7.60 16.81
C VAL A 365 29.82 -6.14 16.93
N ASP A 366 29.78 -5.41 15.80
CA ASP A 366 29.29 -4.03 15.74
C ASP A 366 27.77 -3.94 16.00
N TRP A 367 27.01 -5.01 15.73
CA TRP A 367 25.55 -5.08 15.88
C TRP A 367 25.10 -5.29 17.33
N LEU A 368 25.91 -5.97 18.15
CA LEU A 368 25.55 -6.31 19.52
C LEU A 368 25.73 -5.14 20.50
N PRO A 369 24.79 -4.93 21.46
CA PRO A 369 24.92 -3.91 22.51
C PRO A 369 25.99 -4.26 23.57
N SER A 370 26.46 -5.50 23.60
CA SER A 370 27.48 -6.00 24.52
C SER A 370 28.23 -7.18 23.88
N PRO A 371 29.46 -7.49 24.29
CA PRO A 371 30.23 -8.60 23.71
C PRO A 371 29.44 -9.92 23.78
N PRO A 372 29.50 -10.77 22.73
CA PRO A 372 28.76 -12.02 22.69
C PRO A 372 29.21 -12.96 23.81
N ALA A 373 28.24 -13.55 24.52
CA ALA A 373 28.51 -14.58 25.51
C ALA A 373 28.96 -15.89 24.82
N VAL A 374 29.71 -16.74 25.52
CA VAL A 374 30.14 -18.05 25.00
C VAL A 374 28.94 -18.97 24.67
N SER A 375 27.79 -18.74 25.31
CA SER A 375 26.54 -19.45 25.04
C SER A 375 25.82 -18.99 23.77
N ASP A 376 26.30 -17.95 23.10
CA ASP A 376 25.73 -17.48 21.84
C ASP A 376 26.04 -18.47 20.70
N GLU A 377 25.00 -18.93 20.02
CA GLU A 377 25.11 -19.95 18.96
C GLU A 377 25.95 -19.46 17.77
N VAL A 378 25.80 -18.19 17.38
CA VAL A 378 26.56 -17.58 16.27
C VAL A 378 28.05 -17.53 16.65
N PHE A 379 28.35 -17.07 17.87
CA PHE A 379 29.72 -17.02 18.36
C PHE A 379 30.35 -18.41 18.54
N GLY A 380 29.57 -19.40 18.98
CA GLY A 380 30.01 -20.80 19.08
C GLY A 380 30.38 -21.40 17.72
N LEU A 381 29.56 -21.16 16.69
CA LEU A 381 29.85 -21.57 15.31
C LEU A 381 31.09 -20.87 14.76
N TRP A 382 31.26 -19.57 15.02
CA TRP A 382 32.48 -18.83 14.67
C TRP A 382 33.73 -19.47 15.29
N LYS A 383 33.71 -19.75 16.60
CA LYS A 383 34.83 -20.39 17.29
C LYS A 383 35.16 -21.77 16.73
N LYS A 384 34.15 -22.55 16.36
CA LYS A 384 34.34 -23.84 15.67
C LYS A 384 34.96 -23.64 14.28
N ALA A 385 34.55 -22.63 13.53
CA ALA A 385 35.13 -22.33 12.22
C ALA A 385 36.60 -21.90 12.31
N GLU A 386 37.00 -21.17 13.36
CA GLU A 386 38.38 -20.75 13.59
C GLU A 386 39.33 -21.92 13.89
N THR A 387 38.86 -22.99 14.52
CA THR A 387 39.69 -24.16 14.86
C THR A 387 39.84 -25.14 13.69
N LEU A 388 38.97 -25.06 12.68
CA LEU A 388 39.02 -25.91 11.50
C LEU A 388 40.01 -25.32 10.46
N GLY A 389 41.03 -26.11 10.12
CA GLY A 389 42.03 -25.76 9.10
C GLY A 389 41.45 -25.68 7.67
N SER A 390 42.29 -25.46 6.67
CA SER A 390 41.90 -25.32 5.25
C SER A 390 41.57 -26.64 4.52
N GLY A 391 41.45 -27.76 5.23
CA GLY A 391 41.48 -29.10 4.61
C GLY A 391 40.33 -30.05 4.96
N ALA A 392 39.12 -29.59 5.28
CA ALA A 392 38.00 -30.48 5.61
C ALA A 392 36.67 -30.00 5.00
N ASP A 393 35.86 -30.93 4.47
CA ASP A 393 34.44 -30.68 4.12
C ASP A 393 33.65 -30.14 5.33
N GLU A 394 34.07 -30.54 6.54
CA GLU A 394 33.54 -30.00 7.79
C GLU A 394 33.71 -28.48 7.89
N ALA A 395 34.86 -27.92 7.45
CA ALA A 395 35.12 -26.48 7.51
C ALA A 395 34.14 -25.69 6.64
N LEU A 396 33.90 -26.15 5.41
CA LEU A 396 32.93 -25.55 4.50
C LEU A 396 31.52 -25.56 5.12
N SER A 397 31.11 -26.71 5.66
CA SER A 397 29.78 -26.87 6.28
C SER A 397 29.58 -25.99 7.52
N VAL A 398 30.62 -25.82 8.35
CA VAL A 398 30.55 -25.01 9.57
C VAL A 398 30.56 -23.52 9.22
N LEU A 399 31.37 -23.09 8.24
CA LEU A 399 31.36 -21.71 7.75
C LEU A 399 30.02 -21.33 7.16
N LEU A 400 29.42 -22.20 6.33
CA LEU A 400 28.10 -21.95 5.75
C LEU A 400 27.03 -21.84 6.85
N LYS A 401 27.02 -22.76 7.82
CA LYS A 401 26.12 -22.69 8.99
C LYS A 401 26.29 -21.41 9.79
N PHE A 402 27.54 -20.98 10.02
CA PHE A 402 27.83 -19.71 10.68
C PHE A 402 27.22 -18.54 9.88
N CYS A 403 27.55 -18.43 8.60
CA CYS A 403 27.10 -17.33 7.75
C CYS A 403 25.56 -17.27 7.68
N THR A 404 24.89 -18.40 7.42
CA THR A 404 23.41 -18.45 7.36
C THR A 404 22.77 -18.09 8.69
N LYS A 405 23.33 -18.55 9.82
CA LYS A 405 22.78 -18.20 11.14
C LYS A 405 23.01 -16.71 11.47
N ALA A 406 24.20 -16.19 11.17
CA ALA A 406 24.53 -14.79 11.36
C ALA A 406 23.64 -13.89 10.48
N GLN A 407 23.40 -14.27 9.22
CA GLN A 407 22.46 -13.61 8.31
C GLN A 407 21.07 -13.57 8.94
N TYR A 408 20.53 -14.70 9.39
CA TYR A 408 19.21 -14.78 9.99
C TYR A 408 19.06 -13.84 11.21
N VAL A 409 20.05 -13.84 12.12
CA VAL A 409 20.01 -12.99 13.34
C VAL A 409 20.12 -11.50 13.01
N MET A 410 20.94 -11.13 12.03
CA MET A 410 21.17 -9.72 11.66
C MET A 410 20.19 -9.16 10.62
N SER A 411 19.44 -10.02 9.93
CA SER A 411 18.48 -9.61 8.88
C SER A 411 17.25 -8.89 9.43
N VAL A 412 17.05 -8.95 10.75
CA VAL A 412 16.03 -8.17 11.47
C VAL A 412 16.28 -6.69 11.19
N PRO A 413 15.38 -6.00 10.45
CA PRO A 413 15.51 -4.56 10.25
C PRO A 413 15.55 -3.93 11.63
N SER A 414 16.47 -3.01 11.90
CA SER A 414 16.47 -2.30 13.19
C SER A 414 16.78 -0.84 12.91
N GLY A 415 15.81 0.04 13.18
CA GLY A 415 16.05 1.46 13.33
C GLY A 415 16.46 1.78 14.77
N ASP A 416 17.02 2.98 15.00
CA ASP A 416 17.39 3.43 16.35
C ASP A 416 16.15 4.00 17.07
N ILE A 417 15.41 3.16 17.79
CA ILE A 417 14.16 3.60 18.44
C ILE A 417 14.45 4.62 19.55
N SER A 418 13.86 5.82 19.43
CA SER A 418 13.90 6.84 20.48
C SER A 418 12.71 6.70 21.43
N PHE A 419 12.92 5.94 22.50
CA PHE A 419 11.93 5.80 23.57
C PHE A 419 11.45 7.14 24.16
N PRO A 420 12.30 8.18 24.38
CA PRO A 420 11.81 9.47 24.85
C PRO A 420 10.76 10.11 23.92
N LEU A 421 10.98 10.08 22.60
CA LEU A 421 10.01 10.60 21.63
C LEU A 421 8.72 9.77 21.63
N ILE A 422 8.82 8.44 21.72
CA ILE A 422 7.67 7.55 21.85
C ILE A 422 6.86 7.89 23.12
N PHE A 423 7.51 8.12 24.26
CA PHE A 423 6.83 8.50 25.51
C PHE A 423 6.21 9.89 25.45
N TYR A 424 6.83 10.87 24.77
CA TYR A 424 6.19 12.16 24.51
C TYR A 424 4.98 12.02 23.59
N GLY A 425 5.05 11.16 22.57
CA GLY A 425 3.92 10.78 21.73
C GLY A 425 2.78 10.16 22.55
N LEU A 426 3.11 9.26 23.49
CA LEU A 426 2.13 8.66 24.41
C LEU A 426 1.46 9.72 25.29
N ALA A 427 2.22 10.64 25.87
CA ALA A 427 1.69 11.71 26.70
C ALA A 427 0.75 12.64 25.91
N ALA A 428 1.12 13.01 24.68
CA ALA A 428 0.26 13.78 23.79
C ALA A 428 -1.01 13.00 23.39
N GLY A 429 -0.90 11.68 23.17
CA GLY A 429 -2.05 10.81 22.91
C GLY A 429 -3.03 10.76 24.07
N VAL A 430 -2.53 10.58 25.31
CA VAL A 430 -3.36 10.63 26.53
C VAL A 430 -4.00 12.01 26.68
N GLY A 431 -3.25 13.09 26.42
CA GLY A 431 -3.79 14.46 26.41
C GLY A 431 -4.90 14.67 25.37
N THR A 432 -4.80 14.02 24.22
CA THR A 432 -5.84 14.00 23.18
C THR A 432 -7.12 13.37 23.70
N ILE A 433 -7.03 12.22 24.36
CA ILE A 433 -8.17 11.53 24.97
C ILE A 433 -8.83 12.44 26.02
N LEU A 434 -8.05 12.98 26.96
CA LEU A 434 -8.56 13.82 28.03
C LEU A 434 -9.25 15.08 27.49
N SER A 435 -8.65 15.75 26.52
CA SER A 435 -9.25 16.94 25.90
C SER A 435 -10.50 16.63 25.07
N ALA A 436 -10.54 15.52 24.34
CA ALA A 436 -11.76 15.06 23.65
C ALA A 436 -12.91 14.76 24.62
N LEU A 437 -12.60 14.09 25.74
CA LEU A 437 -13.55 13.81 26.81
C LEU A 437 -14.05 15.08 27.53
N LEU A 438 -13.23 16.14 27.61
CA LEU A 438 -13.62 17.44 28.17
C LEU A 438 -14.40 18.32 27.17
N ALA A 439 -14.16 18.16 25.87
CA ALA A 439 -14.91 18.82 24.80
C ALA A 439 -16.35 18.32 24.74
N HIS A 440 -16.57 17.04 24.98
CA HIS A 440 -17.90 16.49 25.20
C HIS A 440 -18.31 16.80 26.64
N ARG A 441 -19.32 17.65 26.89
CA ARG A 441 -19.80 17.93 28.26
C ARG A 441 -19.90 16.61 29.05
N MET A 442 -19.24 16.61 30.21
CA MET A 442 -19.10 15.52 31.18
C MET A 442 -20.05 14.37 30.91
N ILE A 443 -19.50 13.25 30.44
CA ILE A 443 -20.03 11.90 30.63
C ILE A 443 -21.53 11.76 30.29
N PRO A 444 -21.81 10.98 29.24
CA PRO A 444 -22.64 9.84 29.51
C PRO A 444 -21.81 8.57 29.23
N PHE A 445 -21.09 8.03 30.20
CA PHE A 445 -21.54 6.90 31.04
C PHE A 445 -23.04 6.89 31.41
N SER A 446 -23.92 7.41 30.57
CA SER A 446 -25.31 6.99 30.57
C SER A 446 -25.28 5.74 29.71
N PHE A 447 -25.37 4.60 30.39
CA PHE A 447 -25.61 3.29 29.79
C PHE A 447 -26.93 3.22 29.01
N ASN A 448 -27.66 4.33 28.83
CA ASN A 448 -28.86 4.39 28.02
C ASN A 448 -28.51 4.51 26.53
N ASP A 449 -28.29 3.32 25.97
CA ASP A 449 -28.66 2.84 24.65
C ASP A 449 -27.72 3.03 23.44
N SER A 450 -26.70 3.91 23.45
CA SER A 450 -25.75 3.97 22.29
C SER A 450 -24.27 4.30 22.58
N GLY A 451 -23.92 4.80 23.77
CA GLY A 451 -22.53 5.15 24.09
C GLY A 451 -21.63 3.93 24.31
N TRP A 452 -22.19 2.85 24.86
CA TRP A 452 -21.44 1.64 25.23
C TRP A 452 -20.89 0.89 24.01
N GLU A 453 -21.61 0.88 22.88
CA GLU A 453 -21.19 0.22 21.64
C GLU A 453 -19.92 0.89 21.07
N ASN A 454 -19.88 2.23 21.04
CA ASN A 454 -18.69 2.98 20.63
C ASN A 454 -17.50 2.65 21.53
N MET A 455 -17.71 2.60 22.85
CA MET A 455 -16.66 2.23 23.80
C MET A 455 -16.20 0.78 23.62
N ALA A 456 -17.12 -0.15 23.37
CA ALA A 456 -16.79 -1.55 23.13
C ALA A 456 -15.97 -1.73 21.85
N ILE A 457 -16.31 -1.03 20.78
CA ILE A 457 -15.53 -1.02 19.52
C ILE A 457 -14.13 -0.46 19.78
N VAL A 458 -14.02 0.70 20.43
CA VAL A 458 -12.73 1.33 20.74
C VAL A 458 -11.88 0.45 21.66
N ALA A 459 -12.47 -0.16 22.69
CA ALA A 459 -11.77 -1.02 23.63
C ALA A 459 -11.31 -2.34 22.99
N SER A 460 -12.19 -3.01 22.23
CA SER A 460 -11.83 -4.23 21.50
C SER A 460 -10.75 -3.97 20.45
N TYR A 461 -10.82 -2.83 19.76
CA TYR A 461 -9.76 -2.40 18.86
C TYR A 461 -8.45 -2.13 19.60
N ALA A 462 -8.46 -1.48 20.76
CA ALA A 462 -7.25 -1.28 21.57
C ALA A 462 -6.59 -2.61 21.96
N CYS A 463 -7.37 -3.65 22.30
CA CYS A 463 -6.84 -4.97 22.66
C CYS A 463 -6.07 -5.69 21.54
N THR A 464 -6.27 -5.30 20.28
CA THR A 464 -5.52 -5.90 19.16
C THR A 464 -4.01 -5.59 19.22
N MET A 465 -3.54 -4.66 20.07
CA MET A 465 -2.11 -4.44 20.31
C MET A 465 -1.36 -5.65 20.85
N PHE A 466 -2.05 -6.59 21.52
CA PHE A 466 -1.41 -7.69 22.25
C PHE A 466 -1.14 -8.93 21.37
N TYR A 467 -1.40 -8.85 20.07
CA TYR A 467 -1.08 -9.91 19.13
C TYR A 467 -0.71 -9.32 17.78
N VAL A 468 0.53 -9.54 17.34
CA VAL A 468 1.08 -8.99 16.09
C VAL A 468 0.22 -9.34 14.88
N GLY A 469 -0.29 -10.56 14.79
CA GLY A 469 -1.19 -10.94 13.70
C GLY A 469 -2.47 -10.11 13.64
N LEU A 470 -3.01 -9.61 14.76
CA LEU A 470 -4.20 -8.75 14.75
C LEU A 470 -3.86 -7.31 14.30
N ILE A 471 -2.57 -6.92 14.38
CA ILE A 471 -2.06 -5.67 13.82
C ILE A 471 -1.85 -5.83 12.31
N GLU A 472 -1.30 -6.96 11.88
CA GLU A 472 -1.10 -7.28 10.46
C GLU A 472 -2.44 -7.42 9.71
N TYR A 473 -3.32 -8.25 10.25
CA TYR A 473 -4.64 -8.56 9.69
C TYR A 473 -5.74 -7.63 10.23
N GLU A 474 -5.44 -6.35 10.43
CA GLU A 474 -6.38 -5.36 10.97
C GLU A 474 -7.69 -5.26 10.17
N HIS A 475 -7.62 -5.47 8.85
CA HIS A 475 -8.79 -5.51 7.98
C HIS A 475 -9.84 -6.55 8.42
N LEU A 476 -9.43 -7.66 9.04
CA LEU A 476 -10.35 -8.67 9.58
C LEU A 476 -11.13 -8.13 10.78
N PHE A 477 -10.52 -7.28 11.62
CA PHE A 477 -11.24 -6.61 12.70
C PHE A 477 -12.38 -5.77 12.15
N TRP A 478 -12.12 -4.95 11.12
CA TRP A 478 -13.13 -4.10 10.48
C TRP A 478 -14.23 -4.91 9.78
N TYR A 479 -13.85 -6.01 9.12
CA TYR A 479 -14.76 -6.97 8.53
C TYR A 479 -15.75 -7.50 9.58
N TYR A 480 -15.26 -8.12 10.66
CA TYR A 480 -16.13 -8.75 11.65
C TYR A 480 -16.88 -7.75 12.52
N ALA A 481 -16.25 -6.65 12.93
CA ALA A 481 -16.89 -5.63 13.76
C ALA A 481 -18.07 -4.96 13.04
N SER A 482 -17.92 -4.66 11.75
CA SER A 482 -19.00 -4.06 10.95
C SER A 482 -20.17 -5.03 10.75
N LEU A 483 -19.90 -6.31 10.49
CA LEU A 483 -20.95 -7.33 10.37
C LEU A 483 -21.67 -7.60 11.69
N LEU A 484 -20.95 -7.69 12.81
CA LEU A 484 -21.55 -7.88 14.14
C LEU A 484 -22.45 -6.70 14.51
N SER A 485 -22.02 -5.47 14.21
CA SER A 485 -22.86 -4.28 14.39
C SER A 485 -24.13 -4.35 13.54
N MET A 486 -24.04 -4.72 12.26
CA MET A 486 -25.21 -4.85 11.40
C MET A 486 -26.14 -6.00 11.82
N ALA A 487 -25.59 -7.11 12.32
CA ALA A 487 -26.38 -8.20 12.88
C ALA A 487 -27.12 -7.76 14.16
N HIS A 488 -26.47 -6.97 15.02
CA HIS A 488 -27.09 -6.41 16.22
C HIS A 488 -28.25 -5.48 15.88
N ILE A 489 -28.03 -4.56 14.94
CA ILE A 489 -29.06 -3.64 14.44
C ILE A 489 -30.22 -4.43 13.81
N GLY A 490 -29.92 -5.43 12.98
CA GLY A 490 -30.92 -6.25 12.33
C GLY A 490 -31.76 -7.05 13.32
N TYR A 491 -31.14 -7.65 14.34
CA TYR A 491 -31.85 -8.36 15.40
C TYR A 491 -32.80 -7.44 16.18
N ARG A 492 -32.36 -6.23 16.55
CA ARG A 492 -33.20 -5.26 17.25
C ARG A 492 -34.39 -4.81 16.40
N ASN A 493 -34.15 -4.52 15.12
CA ASN A 493 -35.22 -4.11 14.19
C ASN A 493 -36.25 -5.21 13.98
N PHE A 494 -35.78 -6.44 13.81
CA PHE A 494 -36.65 -7.61 13.66
C PHE A 494 -37.52 -7.80 14.91
N ARG A 495 -36.94 -7.65 16.11
CA ARG A 495 -37.69 -7.69 17.38
C ARG A 495 -38.72 -6.56 17.50
N ASN A 496 -38.45 -5.41 16.89
CA ASN A 496 -39.37 -4.26 16.83
C ASN A 496 -40.39 -4.38 15.68
N ASN A 497 -40.61 -5.58 15.14
CA ASN A 497 -41.57 -5.88 14.06
C ASN A 497 -41.36 -5.08 12.77
N GLN A 498 -40.13 -4.65 12.49
CA GLN A 498 -39.77 -4.14 11.16
C GLN A 498 -39.72 -5.30 10.15
N GLY A 499 -39.96 -5.00 8.87
CA GLY A 499 -39.92 -6.02 7.81
C GLY A 499 -38.57 -6.74 7.72
N PHE A 500 -38.58 -7.99 7.24
CA PHE A 500 -37.37 -8.83 7.15
C PHE A 500 -36.24 -8.12 6.37
N PHE A 501 -36.55 -7.53 5.22
CA PHE A 501 -35.59 -6.82 4.39
C PHE A 501 -35.04 -5.54 5.05
N ALA A 502 -35.89 -4.77 5.75
CA ALA A 502 -35.43 -3.59 6.48
C ALA A 502 -34.51 -3.96 7.66
N SER A 503 -34.74 -5.13 8.27
CA SER A 503 -33.95 -5.63 9.39
C SER A 503 -32.61 -6.21 8.94
N TRP A 504 -32.61 -7.13 7.97
CA TRP A 504 -31.43 -7.92 7.61
C TRP A 504 -30.72 -7.46 6.34
N GLY A 505 -31.34 -6.57 5.54
CA GLY A 505 -30.75 -5.99 4.34
C GLY A 505 -29.40 -5.30 4.58
N PRO A 506 -29.22 -4.47 5.63
CA PRO A 506 -27.93 -3.83 5.91
C PRO A 506 -26.80 -4.85 6.14
N LEU A 507 -27.07 -5.94 6.87
CA LEU A 507 -26.10 -7.01 7.11
C LEU A 507 -25.71 -7.71 5.80
N PHE A 508 -26.70 -8.07 4.98
CA PHE A 508 -26.45 -8.73 3.69
C PHE A 508 -25.61 -7.86 2.75
N LEU A 509 -25.95 -6.58 2.62
CA LEU A 509 -25.20 -5.64 1.80
C LEU A 509 -23.78 -5.40 2.36
N GLN A 510 -23.62 -5.36 3.69
CA GLN A 510 -22.30 -5.23 4.31
C GLN A 510 -21.44 -6.47 4.04
N PHE A 511 -22.01 -7.67 4.10
CA PHE A 511 -21.29 -8.89 3.74
C PHE A 511 -20.82 -8.89 2.28
N ILE A 512 -21.67 -8.46 1.33
CA ILE A 512 -21.28 -8.33 -0.09
C ILE A 512 -20.17 -7.28 -0.25
N SER A 513 -20.36 -6.09 0.33
CA SER A 513 -19.38 -4.99 0.29
C SER A 513 -18.00 -5.44 0.78
N GLN A 514 -17.96 -6.11 1.93
CA GLN A 514 -16.72 -6.59 2.54
C GLN A 514 -16.13 -7.81 1.83
N SER A 515 -16.92 -8.49 1.00
CA SER A 515 -16.48 -9.61 0.16
C SER A 515 -16.29 -9.19 -1.30
N TRP A 516 -16.21 -7.90 -1.61
CA TRP A 516 -16.06 -7.42 -2.98
C TRP A 516 -14.64 -7.62 -3.51
N ASN A 517 -13.67 -7.22 -2.68
CA ASN A 517 -12.24 -7.37 -2.94
C ASN A 517 -11.58 -8.38 -2.02
N GLN A 518 -10.44 -8.90 -2.47
CA GLN A 518 -9.50 -9.59 -1.60
C GLN A 518 -8.65 -8.53 -0.91
N ALA A 519 -8.71 -8.46 0.42
CA ALA A 519 -7.84 -7.66 1.25
C ALA A 519 -6.92 -8.61 2.03
N GLY A 520 -5.63 -8.63 1.68
CA GLY A 520 -4.65 -9.54 2.30
C GLY A 520 -4.83 -11.01 1.89
N GLU A 521 -4.20 -11.91 2.64
CA GLU A 521 -4.12 -13.36 2.33
C GLU A 521 -5.39 -14.18 2.68
N ASN A 522 -6.51 -13.54 3.02
CA ASN A 522 -7.76 -14.26 3.31
C ASN A 522 -8.76 -14.11 2.17
N PRO A 523 -8.77 -15.02 1.18
CA PRO A 523 -9.80 -15.02 0.16
C PRO A 523 -11.09 -15.55 0.79
N ALA A 524 -11.96 -14.63 1.24
CA ALA A 524 -13.39 -14.95 1.23
C ALA A 524 -13.69 -15.48 -0.18
N ARG A 525 -14.05 -16.77 -0.31
CA ARG A 525 -14.26 -17.41 -1.63
C ARG A 525 -15.18 -16.60 -2.54
N LEU A 526 -16.07 -15.82 -1.93
CA LEU A 526 -16.96 -14.88 -2.60
C LEU A 526 -16.21 -13.72 -3.29
N ALA A 527 -15.16 -13.15 -2.70
CA ALA A 527 -14.36 -12.09 -3.31
C ALA A 527 -13.61 -12.57 -4.56
N VAL A 528 -13.01 -13.76 -4.48
CA VAL A 528 -12.40 -14.44 -5.64
C VAL A 528 -13.45 -14.62 -6.74
N PHE A 529 -14.63 -15.12 -6.36
CA PHE A 529 -15.73 -15.36 -7.30
C PHE A 529 -16.24 -14.06 -7.96
N ILE A 530 -16.49 -13.00 -7.18
CA ILE A 530 -16.99 -11.71 -7.71
C ILE A 530 -15.99 -11.12 -8.69
N GLN A 531 -14.70 -11.05 -8.31
CA GLN A 531 -13.66 -10.50 -9.17
C GLN A 531 -13.51 -11.31 -10.46
N LYS A 532 -13.44 -12.64 -10.36
CA LYS A 532 -13.36 -13.53 -11.51
C LYS A 532 -14.57 -13.36 -12.43
N TYR A 533 -15.79 -13.38 -11.87
CA TYR A 533 -17.02 -13.25 -12.64
C TYR A 533 -17.09 -11.91 -13.37
N LEU A 534 -16.78 -10.80 -12.71
CA LEU A 534 -16.80 -9.47 -13.33
C LEU A 534 -15.67 -9.26 -14.35
N GLY A 535 -14.51 -9.91 -14.15
CA GLY A 535 -13.41 -9.93 -15.11
C GLY A 535 -13.76 -10.71 -16.39
N GLU A 536 -14.41 -11.87 -16.26
CA GLU A 536 -14.86 -12.67 -17.40
C GLU A 536 -16.10 -12.07 -18.08
N ASN A 537 -16.95 -11.35 -17.33
CA ASN A 537 -18.21 -10.77 -17.81
C ASN A 537 -18.16 -9.24 -17.74
N THR A 538 -17.26 -8.63 -18.50
CA THR A 538 -17.04 -7.17 -18.48
C THR A 538 -18.28 -6.34 -18.82
N GLY A 539 -19.22 -6.88 -19.61
CA GLY A 539 -20.52 -6.24 -19.85
C GLY A 539 -21.36 -6.08 -18.58
N ALA A 540 -21.32 -7.05 -17.66
CA ALA A 540 -22.01 -6.96 -16.37
C ALA A 540 -21.35 -5.90 -15.45
N LEU A 541 -20.01 -5.85 -15.44
CA LEU A 541 -19.26 -4.81 -14.75
C LEU A 541 -19.66 -3.40 -15.22
N TRP A 542 -19.71 -3.20 -16.54
CA TRP A 542 -20.05 -1.89 -17.11
C TRP A 542 -21.52 -1.53 -17.00
N LEU A 543 -22.42 -2.53 -16.94
CA LEU A 543 -23.83 -2.30 -16.61
C LEU A 543 -23.96 -1.74 -15.18
N LEU A 544 -23.31 -2.38 -14.20
CA LEU A 544 -23.31 -1.92 -12.81
C LEU A 544 -22.64 -0.55 -12.67
N THR A 545 -21.49 -0.35 -13.31
CA THR A 545 -20.76 0.93 -13.32
C THR A 545 -21.63 2.06 -13.89
N SER A 546 -22.28 1.82 -15.03
CA SER A 546 -23.19 2.80 -15.66
C SER A 546 -24.39 3.09 -14.79
N ALA A 547 -24.98 2.06 -14.14
CA ALA A 547 -26.07 2.23 -13.20
C ALA A 547 -25.66 3.10 -12.00
N THR A 548 -24.46 2.91 -11.45
CA THR A 548 -23.95 3.74 -10.34
C THR A 548 -23.87 5.21 -10.73
N TYR A 549 -23.28 5.54 -11.88
CA TYR A 549 -23.20 6.92 -12.37
C TYR A 549 -24.58 7.52 -12.68
N ALA A 550 -25.47 6.75 -13.28
CA ALA A 550 -26.84 7.19 -13.59
C ALA A 550 -27.63 7.50 -12.31
N VAL A 551 -27.55 6.63 -11.30
CA VAL A 551 -28.19 6.85 -9.99
C VAL A 551 -27.63 8.10 -9.31
N SER A 552 -26.31 8.31 -9.37
CA SER A 552 -25.69 9.54 -8.83
C SER A 552 -26.15 10.80 -9.56
N GLY A 553 -26.19 10.79 -10.89
CA GLY A 553 -26.70 11.90 -11.70
C GLY A 553 -28.17 12.22 -11.41
N TYR A 554 -29.00 11.18 -11.28
CA TYR A 554 -30.41 11.31 -10.93
C TYR A 554 -30.60 11.91 -9.54
N ASN A 555 -29.91 11.37 -8.51
CA ASN A 555 -30.02 11.87 -7.14
C ASN A 555 -29.51 13.31 -7.03
N LEU A 556 -28.40 13.64 -7.69
CA LEU A 556 -27.89 15.00 -7.74
C LEU A 556 -28.93 15.96 -8.34
N SER A 557 -29.59 15.56 -9.44
CA SER A 557 -30.68 16.34 -10.02
C SER A 557 -31.85 16.49 -9.06
N ALA A 558 -32.30 15.40 -8.43
CA ALA A 558 -33.45 15.40 -7.53
C ALA A 558 -33.22 16.30 -6.29
N ARG A 559 -32.01 16.33 -5.74
CA ARG A 559 -31.67 17.18 -4.57
C ARG A 559 -31.51 18.64 -4.93
N LEU A 560 -30.99 18.93 -6.13
CA LEU A 560 -30.77 20.30 -6.56
C LEU A 560 -32.02 21.01 -7.07
N ASN A 561 -33.03 20.28 -7.58
CA ASN A 561 -34.19 20.89 -8.23
C ASN A 561 -35.44 20.84 -7.34
N GLN A 562 -35.61 21.86 -6.50
CA GLN A 562 -36.72 21.93 -5.52
C GLN A 562 -37.86 22.90 -5.91
N SER A 563 -37.72 23.66 -7.01
CA SER A 563 -38.77 24.53 -7.55
C SER A 563 -39.27 24.09 -8.92
N LYS A 564 -40.34 24.73 -9.42
CA LYS A 564 -40.86 24.53 -10.78
C LYS A 564 -40.48 25.75 -11.64
N GLY A 565 -39.45 25.63 -12.48
CA GLY A 565 -39.05 26.70 -13.42
C GLY A 565 -37.98 26.31 -14.46
N LEU A 566 -37.65 27.22 -15.38
CA LEU A 566 -36.66 27.02 -16.46
C LEU A 566 -35.23 26.78 -15.92
N ILE A 567 -34.88 27.41 -14.80
CA ILE A 567 -33.60 27.24 -14.09
C ILE A 567 -33.44 25.81 -13.53
N ASP A 568 -34.55 25.14 -13.17
CA ASP A 568 -34.52 23.77 -12.66
C ASP A 568 -34.31 22.75 -13.78
N TRP A 569 -34.86 22.99 -14.97
CA TRP A 569 -34.65 22.13 -16.14
C TRP A 569 -33.19 22.16 -16.61
N THR A 570 -32.58 23.35 -16.69
CA THR A 570 -31.16 23.48 -17.06
C THR A 570 -30.25 22.86 -16.00
N SER A 571 -30.54 23.06 -14.71
CA SER A 571 -29.83 22.42 -13.60
C SER A 571 -29.94 20.88 -13.67
N SER A 572 -31.12 20.34 -13.97
CA SER A 572 -31.35 18.90 -14.16
C SER A 572 -30.50 18.31 -15.29
N ILE A 573 -30.52 18.95 -16.47
CA ILE A 573 -29.71 18.51 -17.62
C ILE A 573 -28.22 18.54 -17.28
N LEU A 574 -27.76 19.61 -16.64
CA LEU A 574 -26.35 19.73 -16.25
C LEU A 574 -25.95 18.66 -15.22
N SER A 575 -26.84 18.23 -14.32
CA SER A 575 -26.55 17.16 -13.35
C SER A 575 -26.47 15.78 -13.99
N HIS A 576 -27.40 15.44 -14.90
CA HIS A 576 -27.33 14.19 -15.67
C HIS A 576 -26.13 14.19 -16.63
N GLY A 577 -25.88 15.31 -17.31
CA GLY A 577 -24.74 15.52 -18.19
C GLY A 577 -23.41 15.39 -17.45
N LEU A 578 -23.32 15.85 -16.21
CA LEU A 578 -22.14 15.65 -15.37
C LEU A 578 -21.89 14.17 -15.06
N GLY A 579 -22.93 13.43 -14.68
CA GLY A 579 -22.84 11.97 -14.45
C GLY A 579 -22.41 11.21 -15.70
N LEU A 580 -22.97 11.57 -16.86
CA LEU A 580 -22.57 11.00 -18.15
C LEU A 580 -21.11 11.33 -18.52
N THR A 581 -20.69 12.57 -18.31
CA THR A 581 -19.30 13.00 -18.57
C THR A 581 -18.32 12.22 -17.69
N ALA A 582 -18.67 11.99 -16.43
CA ALA A 582 -17.88 11.18 -15.51
C ALA A 582 -17.78 9.71 -15.96
N LEU A 583 -18.90 9.11 -16.39
CA LEU A 583 -18.92 7.77 -16.96
C LEU A 583 -18.05 7.65 -18.22
N LEU A 584 -18.14 8.62 -19.14
CA LEU A 584 -17.34 8.65 -20.36
C LEU A 584 -15.85 8.76 -20.05
N PHE A 585 -15.46 9.67 -19.14
CA PHE A 585 -14.09 9.75 -18.68
C PHE A 585 -13.61 8.42 -18.10
N LYS A 586 -14.44 7.77 -17.27
CA LYS A 586 -14.08 6.49 -16.66
C LYS A 586 -13.90 5.39 -17.71
N PHE A 587 -14.77 5.33 -18.70
CA PHE A 587 -14.64 4.40 -19.82
C PHE A 587 -13.35 4.60 -20.60
N HIS A 588 -13.04 5.83 -20.98
CA HIS A 588 -11.82 6.12 -21.74
C HIS A 588 -10.55 5.92 -20.90
N SER A 589 -10.53 6.31 -19.62
CA SER A 589 -9.39 6.05 -18.74
C SER A 589 -9.16 4.55 -18.51
N THR A 590 -10.22 3.76 -18.34
CA THR A 590 -10.10 2.30 -18.23
C THR A 590 -9.57 1.68 -19.52
N LEU A 591 -9.95 2.17 -20.71
CA LEU A 591 -9.37 1.67 -21.96
C LEU A 591 -7.87 1.90 -22.09
N VAL A 592 -7.36 2.99 -21.50
CA VAL A 592 -5.92 3.29 -21.50
C VAL A 592 -5.18 2.45 -20.47
N ILE A 593 -5.78 2.23 -19.28
CA ILE A 593 -5.11 1.56 -18.15
C ILE A 593 -5.33 0.04 -18.21
N THR A 594 -6.55 -0.44 -18.41
CA THR A 594 -6.95 -1.86 -18.36
C THR A 594 -7.91 -2.17 -19.51
N PRO A 595 -7.42 -2.27 -20.77
CA PRO A 595 -8.27 -2.45 -21.94
C PRO A 595 -9.14 -3.71 -21.88
N GLU A 596 -8.66 -4.78 -21.24
CA GLU A 596 -9.36 -6.04 -21.06
C GLU A 596 -10.67 -5.85 -20.28
N ALA A 597 -10.69 -4.93 -19.31
CA ALA A 597 -11.88 -4.59 -18.52
C ALA A 597 -12.98 -3.91 -19.36
N ALA A 598 -12.68 -3.51 -20.60
CA ALA A 598 -13.62 -2.95 -21.56
C ALA A 598 -13.82 -3.84 -22.80
N SER A 599 -13.47 -5.13 -22.71
CA SER A 599 -13.60 -6.12 -23.80
C SER A 599 -15.02 -6.29 -24.37
N PHE A 600 -16.06 -5.94 -23.61
CA PHE A 600 -17.45 -5.91 -24.11
C PHE A 600 -17.68 -4.86 -25.22
N ALA A 601 -16.81 -3.85 -25.33
CA ALA A 601 -17.00 -2.71 -26.21
C ALA A 601 -16.77 -3.08 -27.68
N PRO A 602 -17.68 -2.72 -28.60
CA PRO A 602 -17.50 -2.98 -30.03
C PRO A 602 -16.37 -2.12 -30.62
N GLN A 603 -15.76 -2.59 -31.72
CA GLN A 603 -14.59 -1.96 -32.34
C GLN A 603 -14.78 -0.47 -32.70
N TRP A 604 -15.99 -0.06 -33.11
CA TRP A 604 -16.28 1.34 -33.42
C TRP A 604 -16.16 2.24 -32.18
N LEU A 605 -16.53 1.75 -31.00
CA LEU A 605 -16.43 2.47 -29.74
C LEU A 605 -14.97 2.56 -29.28
N LEU A 606 -14.20 1.47 -29.44
CA LEU A 606 -12.76 1.43 -29.17
C LEU A 606 -12.01 2.44 -30.07
N SER A 607 -12.27 2.42 -31.38
CA SER A 607 -11.61 3.32 -32.35
C SER A 607 -11.93 4.80 -32.11
N THR A 608 -13.14 5.10 -31.62
CA THR A 608 -13.56 6.46 -31.28
C THR A 608 -12.88 6.91 -29.98
N SER A 609 -12.79 6.01 -29.00
CA SER A 609 -12.13 6.27 -27.71
C SER A 609 -10.66 6.63 -27.85
N ALA A 610 -9.95 6.02 -28.81
CA ALA A 610 -8.54 6.34 -29.10
C ALA A 610 -8.32 7.81 -29.54
N ARG A 611 -9.37 8.52 -29.95
CA ARG A 611 -9.31 9.93 -30.37
C ARG A 611 -9.69 10.91 -29.25
N VAL A 612 -10.15 10.40 -28.10
CA VAL A 612 -10.61 11.25 -26.99
C VAL A 612 -9.42 11.72 -26.17
N ASN A 613 -9.30 13.03 -26.00
CA ASN A 613 -8.32 13.61 -25.08
C ASN A 613 -8.84 13.45 -23.63
N ILE A 614 -8.43 12.36 -22.97
CA ILE A 614 -8.86 12.03 -21.61
C ILE A 614 -8.47 13.09 -20.58
N ILE A 615 -7.36 13.80 -20.79
CA ILE A 615 -6.88 14.87 -19.90
C ILE A 615 -7.81 16.08 -19.98
N PHE A 616 -8.17 16.48 -21.20
CA PHE A 616 -9.12 17.57 -21.41
C PHE A 616 -10.49 17.24 -20.81
N LEU A 617 -10.96 16.01 -21.03
CA LEU A 617 -12.23 15.52 -20.47
C LEU A 617 -12.21 15.54 -18.93
N TYR A 618 -11.12 15.08 -18.30
CA TYR A 618 -10.94 15.14 -16.85
C TYR A 618 -10.95 16.57 -16.31
N ARG A 619 -10.30 17.51 -17.00
CA ARG A 619 -10.27 18.92 -16.59
C ARG A 619 -11.66 19.53 -16.63
N ILE A 620 -12.43 19.30 -17.70
CA ILE A 620 -13.82 19.75 -17.79
C ILE A 620 -14.66 19.16 -16.66
N LEU A 621 -14.54 17.84 -16.43
CA LEU A 621 -15.25 17.15 -15.38
C LEU A 621 -14.93 17.74 -14.00
N SER A 622 -13.65 17.91 -13.69
CA SER A 622 -13.17 18.45 -12.41
C SER A 622 -13.65 19.88 -12.18
N ILE A 623 -13.52 20.76 -13.18
CA ILE A 623 -14.03 22.13 -13.11
C ILE A 623 -15.54 22.13 -12.89
N SER A 624 -16.28 21.26 -13.59
CA SER A 624 -17.74 21.16 -13.47
C SER A 624 -18.19 20.69 -12.08
N ILE A 625 -17.48 19.72 -11.48
CA ILE A 625 -17.72 19.26 -10.10
C ILE A 625 -17.45 20.41 -9.12
N ILE A 626 -16.29 21.09 -9.22
CA ILE A 626 -15.90 22.19 -8.32
C ILE A 626 -16.92 23.33 -8.41
N MET A 627 -17.33 23.73 -9.61
CA MET A 627 -18.31 24.79 -9.82
C MET A 627 -19.69 24.42 -9.23
N LYS A 628 -20.14 23.17 -9.39
CA LYS A 628 -21.38 22.72 -8.74
C LYS A 628 -21.25 22.61 -7.23
N MET A 629 -20.08 22.24 -6.71
CA MET A 629 -19.83 22.23 -5.27
C MET A 629 -19.92 23.65 -4.71
N ALA A 630 -19.23 24.61 -5.32
CA ALA A 630 -19.30 26.02 -4.94
C ALA A 630 -20.76 26.53 -4.98
N TYR A 631 -21.52 26.17 -6.01
CA TYR A 631 -22.93 26.56 -6.13
C TYR A 631 -23.81 26.06 -4.97
N VAL A 632 -23.56 24.86 -4.45
CA VAL A 632 -24.30 24.29 -3.31
C VAL A 632 -23.85 24.89 -1.97
N LEU A 633 -22.56 25.22 -1.82
CA LEU A 633 -22.01 25.83 -0.60
C LEU A 633 -22.37 27.32 -0.46
N LEU A 634 -22.62 28.01 -1.57
CA LEU A 634 -23.00 29.41 -1.54
C LEU A 634 -24.43 29.58 -0.99
N PRO A 635 -24.70 30.53 -0.08
CA PRO A 635 -26.00 30.77 0.54
C PRO A 635 -27.06 31.36 -0.42
N LEU A 636 -26.87 31.19 -1.73
CA LEU A 636 -27.73 31.69 -2.79
C LEU A 636 -29.09 30.97 -2.84
N ARG A 637 -29.23 29.81 -2.18
CA ARG A 637 -30.45 29.00 -2.13
C ARG A 637 -31.27 29.26 -0.87
N LYS A 638 -32.07 30.35 -0.86
CA LYS A 638 -33.03 30.62 0.22
C LYS A 638 -34.08 29.49 0.32
N GLY A 639 -34.22 28.90 1.51
CA GLY A 639 -35.29 27.93 1.82
C GLY A 639 -34.97 26.44 1.60
N THR A 640 -33.72 26.09 1.29
CA THR A 640 -33.31 24.67 1.14
C THR A 640 -33.10 23.98 2.48
N ILE A 641 -33.45 22.68 2.55
CA ILE A 641 -33.30 21.86 3.75
C ILE A 641 -31.84 21.40 3.85
N ARG A 642 -31.19 21.60 5.01
CA ARG A 642 -29.82 21.13 5.34
C ARG A 642 -29.50 19.73 4.80
N LYS A 643 -30.43 18.79 4.97
CA LYS A 643 -30.30 17.39 4.50
C LYS A 643 -30.08 17.30 2.98
N ASP A 644 -30.74 18.12 2.18
CA ASP A 644 -30.64 18.07 0.73
C ASP A 644 -29.32 18.66 0.21
N ASN A 645 -28.81 19.71 0.85
CA ASN A 645 -27.49 20.27 0.51
C ASN A 645 -26.38 19.26 0.85
N LEU A 646 -26.45 18.60 2.02
CA LEU A 646 -25.52 17.52 2.38
C LEU A 646 -25.60 16.34 1.40
N ALA A 647 -26.82 15.94 0.99
CA ALA A 647 -27.00 14.88 0.01
C ALA A 647 -26.46 15.25 -1.38
N ALA A 648 -26.69 16.48 -1.85
CA ALA A 648 -26.15 16.96 -3.12
C ALA A 648 -24.61 17.04 -3.11
N MET A 649 -24.03 17.51 -2.00
CA MET A 649 -22.58 17.48 -1.78
C MET A 649 -22.02 16.07 -1.83
N MET A 650 -22.66 15.12 -1.13
CA MET A 650 -22.26 13.71 -1.15
C MET A 650 -22.26 13.14 -2.56
N GLU A 651 -23.26 13.47 -3.40
CA GLU A 651 -23.29 13.03 -4.80
C GLU A 651 -22.15 13.62 -5.63
N LEU A 652 -21.81 14.91 -5.44
CA LEU A 652 -20.69 15.56 -6.14
C LEU A 652 -19.33 14.98 -5.71
N VAL A 653 -19.15 14.75 -4.40
CA VAL A 653 -17.98 14.06 -3.85
C VAL A 653 -17.92 12.64 -4.40
N GLY A 654 -19.04 11.91 -4.40
CA GLY A 654 -19.13 10.56 -4.94
C GLY A 654 -18.74 10.49 -6.42
N LEU A 655 -19.16 11.44 -7.25
CA LEU A 655 -18.75 11.52 -8.66
C LEU A 655 -17.22 11.69 -8.80
N TYR A 656 -16.60 12.52 -7.97
CA TYR A 656 -15.15 12.66 -7.94
C TYR A 656 -14.46 11.36 -7.47
N LEU A 657 -14.92 10.76 -6.38
CA LEU A 657 -14.35 9.53 -5.83
C LEU A 657 -14.47 8.33 -6.78
N MET A 658 -15.60 8.18 -7.48
CA MET A 658 -15.77 7.17 -8.53
C MET A 658 -14.82 7.40 -9.71
N THR A 659 -14.59 8.67 -10.08
CA THR A 659 -13.62 9.05 -11.11
C THR A 659 -12.19 8.63 -10.73
N GLN A 660 -11.84 8.76 -9.45
CA GLN A 660 -10.56 8.31 -8.89
C GLN A 660 -10.50 6.81 -8.58
N SER A 661 -11.55 6.02 -8.85
CA SER A 661 -11.57 4.58 -8.53
C SER A 661 -11.34 3.72 -9.78
N ARG A 662 -10.79 2.50 -9.60
CA ARG A 662 -10.83 1.47 -10.66
C ARG A 662 -12.29 1.14 -11.00
N ALA A 663 -12.57 0.85 -12.28
CA ALA A 663 -13.93 0.56 -12.74
C ALA A 663 -14.58 -0.57 -11.92
N HIS A 664 -13.79 -1.59 -11.58
CA HIS A 664 -14.21 -2.71 -10.74
C HIS A 664 -14.73 -2.29 -9.35
N ASN A 665 -14.26 -1.18 -8.77
CA ASN A 665 -14.68 -0.68 -7.45
C ASN A 665 -15.91 0.23 -7.52
N ILE A 666 -16.30 0.72 -8.70
CA ILE A 666 -17.40 1.69 -8.82
C ILE A 666 -18.76 1.13 -8.36
N PRO A 667 -19.11 -0.15 -8.61
CA PRO A 667 -20.35 -0.71 -8.09
C PRO A 667 -20.47 -0.71 -6.55
N LEU A 668 -19.35 -0.68 -5.81
CA LEU A 668 -19.40 -0.55 -4.35
C LEU A 668 -20.13 0.72 -3.90
N PHE A 669 -20.01 1.83 -4.62
CA PHE A 669 -20.74 3.06 -4.29
C PHE A 669 -22.26 2.90 -4.40
N LEU A 670 -22.75 2.02 -5.29
CA LEU A 670 -24.17 1.68 -5.38
C LEU A 670 -24.62 0.83 -4.18
N ILE A 671 -23.78 -0.09 -3.74
CA ILE A 671 -24.00 -0.87 -2.51
C ILE A 671 -24.02 0.07 -1.30
N PHE A 672 -23.03 0.96 -1.17
CA PHE A 672 -22.95 1.93 -0.08
C PHE A 672 -24.17 2.84 -0.04
N ARG A 673 -24.66 3.30 -1.19
CA ARG A 673 -25.90 4.07 -1.28
C ARG A 673 -27.13 3.27 -0.84
N SER A 674 -27.21 2.00 -1.24
CA SER A 674 -28.31 1.11 -0.83
C SER A 674 -28.28 0.87 0.68
N GLN A 675 -27.09 0.68 1.25
CA GLN A 675 -26.89 0.60 2.70
C GLN A 675 -27.33 1.89 3.40
N LEU A 676 -26.90 3.06 2.90
CA LEU A 676 -27.28 4.36 3.45
C LEU A 676 -28.81 4.52 3.50
N GLN A 677 -29.51 4.18 2.42
CA GLN A 677 -30.98 4.27 2.35
C GLN A 677 -31.69 3.40 3.40
N LEU A 678 -31.21 2.17 3.62
CA LEU A 678 -31.78 1.29 4.65
C LEU A 678 -31.48 1.84 6.06
N LEU A 679 -30.27 2.36 6.27
CA LEU A 679 -29.82 2.91 7.55
C LEU A 679 -30.50 4.24 7.91
N GLU A 680 -30.99 5.02 6.92
CA GLU A 680 -31.75 6.24 7.18
C GLU A 680 -33.01 5.99 8.03
N SER A 681 -33.60 4.80 7.92
CA SER A 681 -34.81 4.44 8.66
C SER A 681 -34.54 4.05 10.12
N LEU A 682 -33.27 3.98 10.54
CA LEU A 682 -32.86 3.36 11.80
C LEU A 682 -32.51 4.41 12.87
N PRO A 683 -33.09 4.30 14.09
CA PRO A 683 -33.04 5.37 15.06
C PRO A 683 -31.76 5.48 15.90
N GLU A 684 -30.86 4.48 15.91
CA GLU A 684 -29.80 4.38 16.94
C GLU A 684 -28.36 4.17 16.41
N ASN A 685 -27.42 4.79 17.12
CA ASN A 685 -25.95 4.73 17.01
C ASN A 685 -25.28 5.05 15.65
N ARG A 686 -25.69 6.16 15.04
CA ARG A 686 -25.14 6.66 13.76
C ARG A 686 -23.61 6.87 13.77
N VAL A 687 -23.02 7.24 14.90
CA VAL A 687 -21.56 7.47 15.00
C VAL A 687 -20.76 6.17 14.83
N SER A 688 -21.15 5.08 15.51
CA SER A 688 -20.49 3.78 15.33
C SER A 688 -20.62 3.26 13.90
N VAL A 689 -21.79 3.45 13.29
CA VAL A 689 -22.02 3.04 11.90
C VAL A 689 -21.08 3.78 10.96
N ILE A 690 -20.98 5.11 11.08
CA ILE A 690 -20.07 5.91 10.24
C ILE A 690 -18.61 5.46 10.45
N LEU A 691 -18.17 5.26 11.69
CA LEU A 691 -16.82 4.79 12.00
C LEU A 691 -16.55 3.42 11.36
N LEU A 692 -17.39 2.42 11.64
CA LEU A 692 -17.20 1.05 11.16
C LEU A 692 -17.25 0.98 9.63
N PHE A 693 -18.15 1.73 8.99
CA PHE A 693 -18.26 1.73 7.54
C PHE A 693 -17.14 2.51 6.86
N ALA A 694 -16.67 3.62 7.45
CA ALA A 694 -15.52 4.35 6.93
C ALA A 694 -14.24 3.50 7.00
N GLU A 695 -13.99 2.81 8.12
CA GLU A 695 -12.81 1.94 8.27
C GLU A 695 -12.93 0.67 7.42
N SER A 696 -14.09 0.01 7.40
CA SER A 696 -14.28 -1.21 6.61
C SER A 696 -14.38 -0.96 5.10
N ALA A 697 -14.74 0.24 4.65
CA ALA A 697 -14.74 0.57 3.23
C ALA A 697 -13.32 0.65 2.63
N TYR A 698 -12.31 0.96 3.44
CA TYR A 698 -10.89 0.90 3.02
C TYR A 698 -10.53 -0.53 2.59
N SER A 699 -10.86 -1.52 3.41
CA SER A 699 -10.63 -2.93 3.11
C SER A 699 -11.58 -3.48 2.04
N ALA A 700 -12.81 -2.98 1.93
CA ALA A 700 -13.72 -3.34 0.84
C ALA A 700 -13.16 -2.95 -0.54
N PHE A 701 -12.28 -1.95 -0.62
CA PHE A 701 -11.57 -1.56 -1.84
C PHE A 701 -10.31 -2.41 -2.09
N GLY A 702 -9.98 -3.34 -1.18
CA GLY A 702 -8.85 -4.26 -1.26
C GLY A 702 -7.61 -3.80 -0.50
N PHE A 703 -7.64 -2.67 0.21
CA PHE A 703 -6.47 -2.12 0.89
C PHE A 703 -6.28 -2.74 2.29
N THR A 704 -5.01 -2.86 2.70
CA THR A 704 -4.58 -3.41 4.00
C THR A 704 -3.57 -2.48 4.66
N ASN A 705 -2.97 -2.93 5.78
CA ASN A 705 -1.90 -2.20 6.45
C ASN A 705 -0.58 -2.18 5.63
N SER A 706 -0.50 -2.93 4.53
CA SER A 706 0.66 -2.94 3.65
C SER A 706 0.77 -1.64 2.84
N VAL A 707 2.00 -1.14 2.68
CA VAL A 707 2.29 -0.02 1.78
C VAL A 707 2.21 -0.39 0.30
N ALA A 708 2.11 -1.68 -0.03
CA ALA A 708 1.74 -2.15 -1.36
C ALA A 708 0.30 -1.83 -1.78
N ALA A 709 -0.44 -1.09 -0.96
CA ALA A 709 -1.81 -0.68 -1.25
C ALA A 709 -1.91 0.52 -2.23
N LEU A 710 -0.80 1.12 -2.69
CA LEU A 710 -0.85 2.33 -3.53
C LEU A 710 -1.26 2.01 -4.97
N ASP A 711 -2.41 2.55 -5.42
CA ASP A 711 -2.85 2.47 -6.83
C ASP A 711 -2.29 3.64 -7.63
N ILE A 712 -1.01 3.53 -8.01
CA ILE A 712 -0.21 4.62 -8.58
C ILE A 712 -0.79 5.18 -9.91
N PRO A 713 -1.25 4.35 -10.87
CA PRO A 713 -1.71 4.85 -12.18
C PRO A 713 -2.87 5.85 -12.09
N LEU A 714 -3.76 5.69 -11.11
CA LEU A 714 -4.91 6.59 -10.92
C LEU A 714 -4.51 7.97 -10.41
N GLY A 715 -3.30 8.12 -9.87
CA GLY A 715 -2.70 9.40 -9.53
C GLY A 715 -2.46 10.35 -10.71
N PHE A 716 -2.43 9.81 -11.93
CA PHE A 716 -2.15 10.57 -13.15
C PHE A 716 -3.40 11.06 -13.88
N ASN A 717 -4.58 10.95 -13.27
CA ASN A 717 -5.81 11.46 -13.86
C ASN A 717 -5.71 12.98 -14.12
N GLY A 718 -5.70 13.35 -15.40
CA GLY A 718 -5.56 14.74 -15.85
C GLY A 718 -4.14 15.29 -15.93
N VAL A 719 -3.12 14.44 -15.79
CA VAL A 719 -1.69 14.81 -15.78
C VAL A 719 -0.91 13.96 -16.79
N THR A 720 0.05 14.57 -17.49
CA THR A 720 0.87 13.91 -18.53
C THR A 720 2.32 13.69 -18.14
N THR A 721 2.75 14.27 -17.02
CA THR A 721 4.16 14.31 -16.62
C THR A 721 4.28 14.39 -15.11
N TRP A 722 5.26 13.69 -14.55
CA TRP A 722 5.67 13.83 -13.15
C TRP A 722 6.70 14.96 -13.04
N VAL A 723 6.26 16.19 -12.75
CA VAL A 723 7.11 17.38 -12.62
C VAL A 723 6.78 18.13 -11.34
N SER A 724 7.67 18.99 -10.84
CA SER A 724 7.50 19.66 -9.54
C SER A 724 6.17 20.41 -9.37
N SER A 725 5.55 20.89 -10.45
CA SER A 725 4.25 21.55 -10.42
C SER A 725 3.05 20.60 -10.28
N THR A 726 3.21 19.30 -10.54
CA THR A 726 2.15 18.28 -10.52
C THR A 726 2.29 17.25 -9.40
N ILE A 727 3.48 17.10 -8.79
CA ILE A 727 3.76 16.08 -7.75
C ILE A 727 2.71 16.09 -6.62
N GLN A 728 2.41 17.25 -6.05
CA GLN A 728 1.47 17.34 -4.93
C GLN A 728 0.05 16.91 -5.33
N LEU A 729 -0.36 17.23 -6.56
CA LEU A 729 -1.65 16.81 -7.10
C LEU A 729 -1.69 15.28 -7.26
N ILE A 730 -0.64 14.70 -7.83
CA ILE A 730 -0.55 13.25 -8.04
C ILE A 730 -0.56 12.51 -6.70
N GLN A 731 0.24 12.97 -5.73
CA GLN A 731 0.25 12.42 -4.36
C GLN A 731 -1.14 12.49 -3.71
N TRP A 732 -1.85 13.61 -3.86
CA TRP A 732 -3.21 13.73 -3.35
C TRP A 732 -4.21 12.82 -4.06
N GLN A 733 -4.07 12.63 -5.38
CA GLN A 733 -4.92 11.72 -6.14
C GLN A 733 -4.68 10.25 -5.78
N ILE A 734 -3.42 9.83 -5.62
CA ILE A 734 -3.09 8.48 -5.12
C ILE A 734 -3.69 8.29 -3.72
N PHE A 735 -3.48 9.26 -2.82
CA PHE A 735 -4.01 9.20 -1.47
C PHE A 735 -5.55 9.10 -1.45
N ILE A 736 -6.27 9.96 -2.17
CA ILE A 736 -7.74 9.95 -2.13
C ILE A 736 -8.33 8.71 -2.79
N THR A 737 -7.63 8.10 -3.75
CA THR A 737 -8.01 6.83 -4.37
C THR A 737 -8.07 5.72 -3.32
N MET A 738 -7.06 5.63 -2.45
CA MET A 738 -7.02 4.63 -1.38
C MET A 738 -8.18 4.79 -0.39
N TRP A 739 -8.51 6.04 -0.08
CA TRP A 739 -9.51 6.38 0.93
C TRP A 739 -10.88 6.69 0.33
N ALA A 740 -11.13 6.34 -0.93
CA ALA A 740 -12.33 6.74 -1.65
C ALA A 740 -13.61 6.21 -0.96
N GLY A 741 -13.65 4.93 -0.61
CA GLY A 741 -14.78 4.36 0.14
C GLY A 741 -14.99 5.01 1.51
N SER A 742 -13.89 5.23 2.25
CA SER A 742 -13.93 5.87 3.57
C SER A 742 -14.41 7.31 3.51
N ALA A 743 -13.89 8.11 2.57
CA ALA A 743 -14.28 9.50 2.35
C ALA A 743 -15.75 9.60 1.96
N TRP A 744 -16.25 8.66 1.14
CA TRP A 744 -17.66 8.59 0.79
C TRP A 744 -18.54 8.37 2.03
N TRP A 745 -18.19 7.41 2.90
CA TRP A 745 -18.94 7.13 4.12
C TRP A 745 -18.90 8.26 5.15
N ILE A 746 -17.77 8.96 5.28
CA ILE A 746 -17.68 10.16 6.12
C ILE A 746 -18.66 11.23 5.62
N CYS A 747 -18.67 11.50 4.31
CA CYS A 747 -19.56 12.52 3.72
C CYS A 747 -21.04 12.11 3.79
N ALA A 748 -21.36 10.87 3.44
CA ALA A 748 -22.72 10.31 3.51
C ALA A 748 -23.23 10.26 4.95
N GLY A 749 -22.34 9.97 5.91
CA GLY A 749 -22.62 9.93 7.34
C GLY A 749 -23.15 11.25 7.89
N LEU A 750 -22.74 12.39 7.35
CA LEU A 750 -23.30 13.70 7.73
C LEU A 750 -24.81 13.76 7.48
N GLY A 751 -25.28 13.15 6.39
CA GLY A 751 -26.71 13.03 6.09
C GLY A 751 -27.46 12.24 7.16
N LEU A 752 -26.86 11.17 7.69
CA LEU A 752 -27.40 10.41 8.82
C LEU A 752 -27.43 11.28 10.09
N LEU A 753 -26.34 11.97 10.41
CA LEU A 753 -26.26 12.84 11.59
C LEU A 753 -27.29 13.97 11.57
N ALA A 754 -27.62 14.51 10.39
CA ALA A 754 -28.54 15.62 10.23
C ALA A 754 -30.02 15.26 10.44
N GLN A 755 -30.39 13.97 10.51
CA GLN A 755 -31.79 13.58 10.71
C GLN A 755 -32.24 13.76 12.17
N PRO A 756 -33.51 14.16 12.43
CA PRO A 756 -34.02 14.23 13.80
C PRO A 756 -33.93 12.87 14.50
N LYS A 757 -33.64 12.85 15.80
CA LYS A 757 -33.86 11.64 16.63
C LYS A 757 -35.37 11.45 16.72
N SER A 758 -35.90 10.33 16.26
CA SER A 758 -37.33 10.02 16.42
C SER A 758 -37.67 10.01 17.91
N GLY A 759 -38.43 11.00 18.39
CA GLY A 759 -38.93 11.00 19.75
C GLY A 759 -39.78 9.75 19.96
N LYS A 760 -39.53 9.03 21.07
CA LYS A 760 -40.45 7.98 21.56
C LYS A 760 -41.83 8.60 21.66
N ALA A 761 -42.74 8.26 20.75
CA ALA A 761 -44.15 8.52 20.94
C ALA A 761 -44.54 7.82 22.25
N SER A 762 -44.86 8.60 23.26
CA SER A 762 -45.38 8.14 24.55
C SER A 762 -46.65 7.32 24.29
N GLN A 763 -46.50 6.00 24.15
CA GLN A 763 -47.58 5.04 24.38
C GLN A 763 -47.74 4.89 25.89
N ASN A 764 -48.36 5.88 26.53
CA ASN A 764 -49.03 5.65 27.82
C ASN A 764 -50.40 5.06 27.50
N GLY A 765 -50.42 3.76 27.26
CA GLY A 765 -51.61 2.92 27.23
C GLY A 765 -51.52 1.88 28.34
N ASN A 766 -51.83 2.27 29.56
CA ASN A 766 -52.10 1.41 30.73
C ASN A 766 -53.28 2.04 31.48
N ALA A 767 -54.28 1.36 32.04
CA ALA A 767 -54.75 -0.02 31.96
C ALA A 767 -56.17 -0.04 32.59
N HIS A 768 -56.89 -1.14 32.37
CA HIS A 768 -58.14 -1.61 33.00
C HIS A 768 -58.57 -1.09 34.39
N GLY A 769 -59.89 -0.84 34.56
CA GLY A 769 -60.65 -0.88 35.83
C GLY A 769 -62.12 -0.41 35.68
N PRO A 770 -63.12 -0.91 36.45
CA PRO A 770 -64.40 -1.40 35.91
C PRO A 770 -65.65 -0.49 36.03
N SER A 771 -66.73 -0.98 35.43
CA SER A 771 -68.11 -0.45 35.32
C SER A 771 -68.77 0.07 36.59
N THR A 772 -69.52 1.18 36.46
CA THR A 772 -70.87 1.37 37.05
C THR A 772 -71.69 2.38 36.25
N ALA A 773 -73.01 2.21 36.29
CA ALA A 773 -74.00 2.85 35.45
C ALA A 773 -74.59 4.16 36.00
N SER A 774 -75.29 4.87 35.10
CA SER A 774 -76.47 5.74 35.29
C SER A 774 -76.30 7.26 35.11
N GLY A 775 -77.23 7.85 34.33
CA GLY A 775 -77.77 9.20 34.61
C GLY A 775 -77.58 10.32 33.58
N LYS A 776 -78.53 10.43 32.63
CA LYS A 776 -79.22 11.64 32.10
C LYS A 776 -78.48 12.97 31.78
N GLN A 777 -78.69 13.43 30.51
CA GLN A 777 -79.01 14.81 30.00
C GLN A 777 -78.24 16.02 30.58
N LYS A 778 -77.61 16.93 29.80
CA LYS A 778 -78.09 17.79 28.68
C LYS A 778 -76.87 18.52 28.03
N PRO A 779 -77.02 19.23 26.89
CA PRO A 779 -75.92 19.78 26.10
C PRO A 779 -75.59 21.22 26.51
N ASP A 780 -74.30 21.60 26.46
CA ASP A 780 -73.89 22.99 26.26
C ASP A 780 -72.49 23.03 25.64
N GLY A 781 -72.35 23.91 24.65
CA GLY A 781 -71.16 24.01 23.82
C GLY A 781 -70.02 24.76 24.50
N HIS A 782 -68.80 24.39 24.15
CA HIS A 782 -67.68 25.32 24.03
C HIS A 782 -66.65 24.76 23.05
N ILE A 783 -66.44 25.53 21.98
CA ILE A 783 -65.33 25.40 21.05
C ILE A 783 -64.05 25.71 21.82
N ASN A 784 -63.09 24.77 21.85
CA ASN A 784 -61.71 25.10 22.13
C ASN A 784 -60.79 24.31 21.21
N GLY A 785 -60.03 25.05 20.40
CA GLY A 785 -59.13 24.53 19.38
C GLY A 785 -57.95 23.78 20.01
N SER A 786 -57.63 22.63 19.43
CA SER A 786 -56.38 21.92 19.71
C SER A 786 -55.21 22.72 19.14
N ALA A 787 -54.43 23.35 20.01
CA ALA A 787 -53.11 23.86 19.67
C ALA A 787 -52.21 22.67 19.28
N LYS A 788 -51.96 22.50 17.98
CA LYS A 788 -50.77 21.77 17.51
C LYS A 788 -49.57 22.60 17.95
N SER A 789 -48.73 22.07 18.83
CA SER A 789 -47.43 22.63 19.14
C SER A 789 -46.55 22.56 17.88
N SER A 790 -46.59 23.60 17.05
CA SER A 790 -45.60 23.82 16.02
C SER A 790 -44.32 24.30 16.68
N GLU A 791 -43.35 23.41 16.88
CA GLU A 791 -41.99 23.82 17.22
C GLU A 791 -41.52 24.84 16.18
N THR A 792 -40.97 25.96 16.65
CA THR A 792 -40.52 27.02 15.75
C THR A 792 -39.23 26.60 15.02
N PRO A 793 -38.96 27.06 13.79
CA PRO A 793 -37.72 26.73 13.06
C PRO A 793 -36.43 27.03 13.84
N LYS A 794 -36.48 27.96 14.82
CA LYS A 794 -35.37 28.30 15.72
C LYS A 794 -35.09 27.21 16.77
N GLU A 795 -36.09 26.46 17.23
CA GLU A 795 -35.91 25.38 18.22
C GLU A 795 -35.26 24.14 17.59
N VAL A 796 -35.62 23.79 16.35
CA VAL A 796 -35.01 22.70 15.57
C VAL A 796 -33.54 22.99 15.25
N LEU A 797 -33.20 24.25 14.92
CA LEU A 797 -31.81 24.67 14.71
C LEU A 797 -30.96 24.50 15.98
N SER A 798 -31.48 24.83 17.15
CA SER A 798 -30.75 24.73 18.44
C SER A 798 -30.37 23.29 18.85
N HIS A 799 -31.15 22.29 18.43
CA HIS A 799 -30.90 20.87 18.72
C HIS A 799 -29.88 20.22 17.76
N SER A 800 -29.60 20.83 16.60
CA SER A 800 -28.71 20.27 15.56
C SER A 800 -27.25 20.75 15.64
N GLU A 801 -26.99 21.86 16.32
CA GLU A 801 -25.68 22.55 16.28
C GLU A 801 -24.53 21.80 16.98
N GLY A 802 -24.83 20.88 17.91
CA GLY A 802 -23.81 20.11 18.65
C GLY A 802 -23.55 18.69 18.14
N VAL A 803 -24.32 18.19 17.17
CA VAL A 803 -24.24 16.78 16.75
C VAL A 803 -22.91 16.48 16.04
N TRP A 804 -22.46 17.39 15.18
CA TRP A 804 -21.19 17.25 14.47
C TRP A 804 -19.98 17.34 15.39
N THR A 805 -19.99 18.27 16.36
CA THR A 805 -18.90 18.36 17.34
C THR A 805 -18.83 17.12 18.22
N THR A 806 -19.98 16.53 18.58
CA THR A 806 -20.03 15.21 19.25
C THR A 806 -19.46 14.11 18.37
N TYR A 807 -19.85 14.00 17.10
CA TYR A 807 -19.28 13.04 16.15
C TYR A 807 -17.76 13.18 16.06
N LEU A 808 -17.28 14.42 15.85
CA LEU A 808 -15.86 14.69 15.69
C LEU A 808 -15.08 14.33 16.95
N ALA A 809 -15.60 14.61 18.14
CA ALA A 809 -14.95 14.21 19.40
C ALA A 809 -14.81 12.67 19.52
N HIS A 810 -15.80 11.89 19.07
CA HIS A 810 -15.73 10.43 19.09
C HIS A 810 -14.70 9.88 18.09
N ILE A 811 -14.66 10.43 16.87
CA ILE A 811 -13.67 10.01 15.88
C ILE A 811 -12.25 10.42 16.31
N THR A 812 -12.06 11.63 16.86
CA THR A 812 -10.76 12.06 17.42
C THR A 812 -10.32 11.14 18.57
N LEU A 813 -11.24 10.74 19.46
CA LEU A 813 -10.97 9.76 20.51
C LEU A 813 -10.51 8.42 19.93
N PHE A 814 -11.20 7.91 18.91
CA PHE A 814 -10.84 6.68 18.22
C PHE A 814 -9.44 6.75 17.59
N GLN A 815 -9.12 7.85 16.90
CA GLN A 815 -7.80 8.06 16.30
C GLN A 815 -6.70 8.12 17.38
N ALA A 816 -6.96 8.76 18.52
CA ALA A 816 -6.03 8.78 19.65
C ALA A 816 -5.75 7.38 20.21
N VAL A 817 -6.80 6.57 20.38
CA VAL A 817 -6.66 5.16 20.81
C VAL A 817 -5.90 4.34 19.78
N SER A 818 -6.14 4.58 18.48
CA SER A 818 -5.40 3.92 17.40
C SER A 818 -3.88 4.17 17.52
N VAL A 819 -3.48 5.43 17.74
CA VAL A 819 -2.06 5.81 17.92
C VAL A 819 -1.48 5.18 19.19
N ILE A 820 -2.19 5.29 20.33
CA ILE A 820 -1.73 4.73 21.61
C ILE A 820 -1.59 3.20 21.55
N ARG A 821 -2.52 2.52 20.87
CA ARG A 821 -2.47 1.08 20.62
C ARG A 821 -1.12 0.69 20.00
N LEU A 822 -0.71 1.37 18.93
CA LEU A 822 0.56 1.06 18.26
C LEU A 822 1.77 1.49 19.08
N ILE A 823 1.72 2.61 19.80
CA ILE A 823 2.77 2.96 20.77
C ILE A 823 2.96 1.84 21.79
N GLY A 824 1.86 1.33 22.36
CA GLY A 824 1.87 0.22 23.29
C GLY A 824 2.45 -1.05 22.67
N ALA A 825 2.04 -1.39 21.46
CA ALA A 825 2.59 -2.52 20.70
C ALA A 825 4.10 -2.36 20.45
N SER A 826 4.56 -1.17 20.06
CA SER A 826 5.99 -0.90 19.83
C SER A 826 6.84 -1.06 21.09
N ILE A 827 6.29 -0.70 22.26
CA ILE A 827 6.97 -0.89 23.54
C ILE A 827 6.96 -2.37 23.95
N TRP A 828 5.85 -3.07 23.71
CA TRP A 828 5.65 -4.47 24.09
C TRP A 828 6.51 -5.43 23.26
N TYR A 829 6.57 -5.22 21.95
CA TYR A 829 7.31 -6.06 21.00
C TYR A 829 8.69 -5.48 20.64
N ARG A 830 9.25 -4.59 21.46
CA ARG A 830 10.50 -3.88 21.14
C ARG A 830 11.70 -4.79 20.85
N ASP A 831 11.71 -5.99 21.42
CA ASP A 831 12.79 -6.98 21.30
C ASP A 831 12.44 -8.07 20.27
N ASP A 832 11.24 -8.00 19.65
CA ASP A 832 10.77 -8.96 18.65
C ASP A 832 11.15 -8.52 17.23
N PRO A 833 11.78 -9.39 16.43
CA PRO A 833 12.06 -9.11 15.02
C PRO A 833 10.86 -8.65 14.18
N GLN A 834 9.66 -9.10 14.53
CA GLN A 834 8.41 -8.78 13.83
C GLN A 834 7.93 -7.34 14.06
N LEU A 835 8.50 -6.62 15.02
CA LEU A 835 8.25 -5.20 15.24
C LEU A 835 8.41 -4.39 13.94
N TRP A 836 9.44 -4.69 13.18
CA TRP A 836 9.79 -3.91 11.99
C TRP A 836 9.03 -4.34 10.74
N THR A 837 8.54 -5.57 10.69
CA THR A 837 7.76 -6.05 9.54
C THR A 837 6.28 -5.71 9.67
N VAL A 838 5.70 -5.70 10.88
CA VAL A 838 4.25 -5.51 11.04
C VAL A 838 3.90 -4.14 11.64
N ILE A 839 4.47 -3.79 12.79
CA ILE A 839 4.07 -2.59 13.54
C ILE A 839 4.44 -1.31 12.77
N LEU A 840 5.50 -1.39 11.97
CA LEU A 840 5.99 -0.29 11.16
C LEU A 840 5.06 0.08 10.00
N HIS A 841 4.58 -0.93 9.27
CA HIS A 841 3.56 -0.79 8.24
C HIS A 841 2.26 -0.23 8.83
N ALA A 842 1.81 -0.78 9.97
CA ALA A 842 0.65 -0.26 10.68
C ALA A 842 0.85 1.20 11.14
N SER A 843 2.06 1.58 11.51
CA SER A 843 2.40 2.96 11.92
C SER A 843 2.32 3.93 10.74
N ALA A 844 2.79 3.53 9.55
CA ALA A 844 2.60 4.31 8.33
C ALA A 844 1.12 4.49 8.00
N LEU A 845 0.31 3.44 8.13
CA LEU A 845 -1.14 3.55 7.95
C LEU A 845 -1.77 4.52 8.94
N ILE A 846 -1.37 4.53 10.21
CA ILE A 846 -1.86 5.51 11.19
C ILE A 846 -1.54 6.95 10.78
N ALA A 847 -0.35 7.21 10.25
CA ALA A 847 -0.01 8.52 9.71
C ALA A 847 -0.92 8.90 8.54
N MET A 848 -1.27 7.95 7.67
CA MET A 848 -2.23 8.16 6.57
C MET A 848 -3.67 8.39 7.08
N LYS A 849 -4.13 7.63 8.09
CA LYS A 849 -5.44 7.82 8.75
C LYS A 849 -5.57 9.22 9.35
N LEU A 850 -4.49 9.77 9.90
CA LEU A 850 -4.46 11.14 10.42
C LEU A 850 -4.72 12.18 9.31
N VAL A 851 -4.21 11.96 8.10
CA VAL A 851 -4.47 12.83 6.96
C VAL A 851 -5.95 12.80 6.60
N ILE A 852 -6.57 11.62 6.51
CA ILE A 852 -8.01 11.51 6.24
C ILE A 852 -8.85 12.17 7.35
N HIS A 853 -8.44 11.99 8.60
CA HIS A 853 -9.12 12.59 9.74
C HIS A 853 -9.06 14.11 9.70
N THR A 854 -7.87 14.68 9.54
CA THR A 854 -7.69 16.14 9.52
C THR A 854 -8.29 16.80 8.27
N THR A 855 -8.18 16.18 7.10
CA THR A 855 -8.69 16.76 5.84
C THR A 855 -10.17 16.52 5.64
N VAL A 856 -10.66 15.29 5.79
CA VAL A 856 -12.05 14.94 5.51
C VAL A 856 -12.92 15.06 6.76
N ASN A 857 -12.58 14.42 7.88
CA ASN A 857 -13.40 14.50 9.10
C ASN A 857 -13.40 15.90 9.73
N CYS A 858 -12.27 16.61 9.80
CA CYS A 858 -12.24 17.94 10.42
C CYS A 858 -12.62 19.04 9.42
N LEU A 859 -11.79 19.26 8.39
CA LEU A 859 -11.92 20.43 7.52
C LEU A 859 -13.11 20.33 6.56
N PHE A 860 -13.14 19.30 5.70
CA PHE A 860 -14.16 19.20 4.65
C PHE A 860 -15.55 18.94 5.22
N SER A 861 -15.70 18.00 6.16
CA SER A 861 -16.98 17.73 6.81
C SER A 861 -17.47 18.93 7.63
N GLY A 862 -16.56 19.68 8.26
CA GLY A 862 -16.87 20.90 8.98
C GLY A 862 -17.38 22.01 8.06
N LEU A 863 -16.74 22.19 6.90
CA LEU A 863 -17.21 23.13 5.86
C LEU A 863 -18.59 22.75 5.31
N MET A 864 -18.81 21.46 5.01
CA MET A 864 -20.12 20.95 4.58
C MET A 864 -21.19 21.13 5.64
N TRP A 865 -20.87 20.86 6.91
CA TRP A 865 -21.81 20.99 8.02
C TRP A 865 -22.14 22.44 8.34
N ALA A 866 -21.18 23.36 8.22
CA ALA A 866 -21.39 24.78 8.48
C ALA A 866 -22.17 25.51 7.36
N SER A 867 -22.07 25.02 6.12
CA SER A 867 -22.73 25.61 4.95
C SER A 867 -24.14 25.08 4.68
N ALA A 868 -24.43 23.86 5.15
CA ALA A 868 -25.76 23.24 5.10
C ALA A 868 -26.60 23.62 6.31
#